data_AF-A0A5X4JAQ5-F1
#
_entry.id   AF-A0A5X4JAQ5-F1
#
_cell.length_a   1.000
_cell.length_b   1.000
_cell.length_c   1.000
_cell.angle_alpha   90.00
_cell.angle_beta   90.00
_cell.angle_gamma   90.00
#
_symmetry.space_group_name_H-M   'P 1'
#
loop_
_entity.id
_entity.type
_entity.pdbx_description
1 polymer ?
#
loop_
_entity_poly.entity_id
_entity_poly.type
_entity_poly.pdbx_seq_one_letter_code
_entity_poly.pdbx_strand_id
1 'polypeptide(L)'
;MTTERNKITLPIIKQVRLYDFDLYTSNPNIITEVNKNVYCLIGANGLGKSTFLNSVTYCITGAIPLTEKNFSTAPEYAKNATRNTRTTDYFNGRISESLRGRVKVSVLLECKNTRIEVVRHLFSDGKVSSLSIENLGNNNHITLNLNNSNAEEMESLYQQKIIELTGLKDFSQYIFLFHFISVFDESRHLLLWNDDILTNALYIAFGTDPSVAILAENLQNEMEKEDSRGRNAKFAAKQITRQIDELLSAMRDKHSDDGLSQAQTLERHKKLCENVKYAQNRTAHINLEKKDLEVKCAELNSKYSALEVEYRKEFSSRLSNMSHLRYHPLIKLSIEDHKCALCNSESHDISHHLEDIISENKCPLCLSKVIDDSDADKLALQKIKKIDIERANIKEKLEITYQALDRVISELNIAEANEQAAQAELDSFENENRSAILLGSSPNPHYFTQEIKELEAQRDKFNKSSLAFYKKRDELRDQLRKHEKELKVNYSIYAESFVLRFRELAEEFIGMPVDVVLEHHKSKTKSGFGLTLHMNKKLRTTSDKLSESQRFFIDIALRMAITEFMCDGPATLLIDTPEGSLDIAYEARAGSMFSKYAKQNNFILMTANLRSSYLVLRLANLQKKQGMQIVRMTEWTNLTEVQKSEEGLFTRAYNDIEEAME
;
A
#
# COMPACT_ATOMS: atom_id res chain seq x y z
N MET A 1 9.95 -20.11 40.94
CA MET A 1 9.66 -20.88 39.72
C MET A 1 10.14 -20.04 38.56
N THR A 2 11.28 -20.39 37.96
CA THR A 2 11.75 -19.78 36.72
C THR A 2 10.82 -20.21 35.61
N THR A 3 9.83 -19.38 35.30
CA THR A 3 9.03 -19.53 34.07
C THR A 3 10.00 -19.42 32.89
N GLU A 4 10.29 -20.54 32.24
CA GLU A 4 11.03 -20.54 30.99
C GLU A 4 10.30 -19.64 30.00
N ARG A 5 11.02 -18.64 29.50
CA ARG A 5 10.48 -17.68 28.56
C ARG A 5 10.45 -18.30 27.18
N ASN A 6 9.29 -18.25 26.52
CA ASN A 6 9.17 -18.71 25.16
C ASN A 6 9.80 -17.67 24.23
N LYS A 7 11.02 -17.93 23.77
CA LYS A 7 11.69 -17.12 22.75
C LYS A 7 11.39 -17.69 21.37
N ILE A 8 11.17 -16.81 20.41
CA ILE A 8 11.03 -17.20 19.01
C ILE A 8 12.38 -17.12 18.30
N THR A 9 12.48 -17.64 17.09
CA THR A 9 13.62 -17.38 16.20
C THR A 9 13.10 -16.74 14.92
N LEU A 10 13.84 -15.81 14.34
CA LEU A 10 13.48 -15.22 13.04
C LEU A 10 14.51 -15.62 11.98
N PRO A 11 14.08 -15.88 10.73
CA PRO A 11 15.02 -16.16 9.65
C PRO A 11 15.85 -14.92 9.31
N ILE A 12 17.12 -15.13 8.99
CA ILE A 12 18.00 -14.10 8.43
C ILE A 12 18.06 -14.21 6.92
N ILE A 13 18.11 -13.07 6.23
CA ILE A 13 18.21 -13.01 4.77
C ILE A 13 19.68 -13.21 4.38
N LYS A 14 19.95 -14.14 3.46
CA LYS A 14 21.30 -14.46 2.97
C LYS A 14 21.50 -14.09 1.51
N GLN A 15 20.46 -14.16 0.69
CA GLN A 15 20.55 -13.80 -0.72
C GLN A 15 19.20 -13.33 -1.23
N VAL A 16 19.23 -12.37 -2.17
CA VAL A 16 18.06 -11.90 -2.91
C VAL A 16 18.37 -12.01 -4.40
N ARG A 17 17.44 -12.57 -5.18
CA ARG A 17 17.51 -12.59 -6.64
C ARG A 17 16.24 -11.99 -7.23
N LEU A 18 16.41 -11.03 -8.14
CA LEU A 18 15.33 -10.42 -8.90
C LEU A 18 15.45 -10.88 -10.34
N TYR A 19 14.35 -11.30 -10.94
CA TYR A 19 14.32 -11.78 -12.32
C TYR A 19 13.39 -10.91 -13.13
N ASP A 20 13.92 -10.36 -14.23
CA ASP A 20 13.19 -9.54 -15.20
C ASP A 20 12.52 -8.29 -14.61
N PHE A 21 13.23 -7.63 -13.69
CA PHE A 21 12.85 -6.32 -13.17
C PHE A 21 13.36 -5.24 -14.12
N ASP A 22 12.58 -4.89 -15.12
CA ASP A 22 12.90 -3.85 -16.11
C ASP A 22 13.02 -2.42 -15.55
N LEU A 23 12.50 -2.17 -14.35
CA LEU A 23 12.86 -0.98 -13.56
C LEU A 23 14.40 -0.81 -13.45
N TYR A 24 15.11 -1.93 -13.37
CA TYR A 24 16.57 -2.00 -13.34
C TYR A 24 17.11 -2.18 -14.76
N THR A 25 17.06 -1.09 -15.52
CA THR A 25 17.30 -1.07 -16.98
C THR A 25 18.68 -1.59 -17.42
N SER A 26 19.70 -1.48 -16.57
CA SER A 26 21.06 -1.94 -16.88
C SER A 26 21.27 -3.42 -16.52
N ASN A 27 20.68 -3.85 -15.41
CA ASN A 27 20.70 -5.23 -14.97
C ASN A 27 19.34 -5.65 -14.40
N PRO A 28 18.43 -6.19 -15.23
CA PRO A 28 17.11 -6.62 -14.77
C PRO A 28 17.14 -7.95 -13.99
N ASN A 29 18.28 -8.66 -14.00
CA ASN A 29 18.48 -9.94 -13.33
C ASN A 29 19.52 -9.81 -12.22
N ILE A 30 19.09 -9.25 -11.08
CA ILE A 30 19.98 -8.94 -9.96
C ILE A 30 20.17 -10.18 -9.10
N ILE A 31 21.41 -10.45 -8.70
CA ILE A 31 21.77 -11.39 -7.66
C ILE A 31 22.61 -10.64 -6.64
N THR A 32 22.19 -10.63 -5.38
CA THR A 32 22.90 -9.95 -4.31
C THR A 32 22.92 -10.79 -3.03
N GLU A 33 24.09 -10.89 -2.42
CA GLU A 33 24.32 -11.66 -1.19
C GLU A 33 24.36 -10.75 0.03
N VAL A 34 23.79 -11.23 1.13
CA VAL A 34 23.75 -10.56 2.44
C VAL A 34 24.77 -11.24 3.35
N ASN A 35 26.04 -10.90 3.13
CA ASN A 35 27.18 -11.55 3.78
C ASN A 35 27.63 -10.84 5.06
N LYS A 36 27.18 -9.59 5.25
CA LYS A 36 27.58 -8.71 6.36
C LYS A 36 26.37 -8.29 7.18
N ASN A 37 26.60 -7.98 8.46
CA ASN A 37 25.57 -7.51 9.39
C ASN A 37 24.91 -6.21 8.93
N VAL A 38 25.63 -5.35 8.20
CA VAL A 38 25.05 -4.17 7.55
C VAL A 38 25.14 -4.33 6.03
N TYR A 39 23.99 -4.51 5.40
CA TYR A 39 23.80 -4.44 3.95
C TYR A 39 23.17 -3.07 3.63
N CYS A 40 23.88 -2.25 2.84
CA CYS A 40 23.39 -0.94 2.44
C CYS A 40 23.24 -0.85 0.92
N LEU A 41 21.99 -0.77 0.42
CA LEU A 41 21.69 -0.47 -0.98
C LEU A 41 21.59 1.03 -1.17
N ILE A 42 22.60 1.61 -1.81
CA ILE A 42 22.70 3.07 -1.97
C ILE A 42 22.31 3.44 -3.39
N GLY A 43 21.44 4.44 -3.55
CA GLY A 43 21.00 4.90 -4.85
C GLY A 43 20.31 6.26 -4.81
N ALA A 44 20.26 6.94 -5.95
CA ALA A 44 19.52 8.19 -6.08
C ALA A 44 18.01 7.98 -5.91
N ASN A 45 17.26 9.08 -5.74
CA ASN A 45 15.81 9.01 -5.65
C ASN A 45 15.20 8.50 -6.96
N GLY A 46 14.16 7.68 -6.85
CA GLY A 46 13.46 7.11 -8.01
C GLY A 46 14.12 5.87 -8.64
N LEU A 47 15.28 5.41 -8.16
CA LEU A 47 15.94 4.22 -8.73
C LEU A 47 15.31 2.88 -8.33
N GLY A 48 14.26 2.86 -7.49
CA GLY A 48 13.56 1.64 -7.08
C GLY A 48 14.00 1.03 -5.74
N LYS A 49 14.57 1.82 -4.82
CA LYS A 49 15.03 1.38 -3.49
C LYS A 49 13.91 0.71 -2.66
N SER A 50 12.80 1.41 -2.46
CA SER A 50 11.62 0.90 -1.76
C SER A 50 10.96 -0.27 -2.50
N THR A 51 11.12 -0.33 -3.84
CA THR A 51 10.66 -1.48 -4.64
C THR A 51 11.49 -2.73 -4.36
N PHE A 52 12.81 -2.61 -4.17
CA PHE A 52 13.66 -3.71 -3.75
C PHE A 52 13.23 -4.25 -2.38
N LEU A 53 13.07 -3.39 -1.36
CA LEU A 53 12.65 -3.80 -0.02
C LEU A 53 11.29 -4.50 -0.04
N ASN A 54 10.29 -3.92 -0.71
CA ASN A 54 8.96 -4.52 -0.79
C ASN A 54 8.92 -5.81 -1.62
N SER A 55 9.82 -5.97 -2.60
CA SER A 55 9.98 -7.23 -3.34
C SER A 55 10.52 -8.34 -2.45
N VAL A 56 11.49 -8.03 -1.58
CA VAL A 56 12.02 -8.96 -0.58
C VAL A 56 10.93 -9.32 0.43
N THR A 57 10.24 -8.33 0.99
CA THR A 57 9.11 -8.52 1.91
C THR A 57 8.05 -9.43 1.29
N TYR A 58 7.59 -9.12 0.07
CA TYR A 58 6.60 -9.91 -0.65
C TYR A 58 7.04 -11.34 -0.91
N CYS A 59 8.31 -11.57 -1.29
CA CYS A 59 8.80 -12.93 -1.52
C CYS A 59 8.71 -13.78 -0.24
N ILE A 60 9.07 -13.19 0.91
CA ILE A 60 9.08 -13.88 2.21
C ILE A 60 7.65 -14.09 2.72
N THR A 61 6.78 -13.08 2.65
CA THR A 61 5.47 -13.10 3.33
C THR A 61 4.29 -13.43 2.40
N GLY A 62 4.48 -13.33 1.08
CA GLY A 62 3.37 -13.33 0.11
C GLY A 62 2.49 -12.08 0.20
N ALA A 63 2.91 -11.05 0.95
CA ALA A 63 2.09 -9.90 1.29
C ALA A 63 2.84 -8.58 1.05
N ILE A 64 2.09 -7.53 0.71
CA ILE A 64 2.61 -6.16 0.66
C ILE A 64 2.01 -5.37 1.83
N PRO A 65 2.81 -4.61 2.61
CA PRO A 65 2.31 -3.78 3.71
C PRO A 65 1.15 -2.86 3.30
N LEU A 66 0.15 -2.73 4.16
CA LEU A 66 -1.01 -1.86 3.95
C LEU A 66 -0.67 -0.41 4.38
N THR A 67 -1.10 0.59 3.63
CA THR A 67 -0.83 2.01 3.92
C THR A 67 -1.86 2.67 4.84
N GLU A 68 -3.15 2.30 4.74
CA GLU A 68 -4.24 3.09 5.34
C GLU A 68 -5.20 2.32 6.26
N LYS A 69 -5.05 0.99 6.39
CA LYS A 69 -6.01 0.19 7.19
C LYS A 69 -5.60 0.12 8.66
N ASN A 70 -6.55 0.43 9.54
CA ASN A 70 -6.44 0.15 10.97
C ASN A 70 -6.24 -1.35 11.19
N PHE A 71 -5.25 -1.69 12.01
CA PHE A 71 -4.99 -3.05 12.44
C PHE A 71 -6.14 -3.54 13.35
N SER A 72 -6.66 -4.73 13.10
CA SER A 72 -7.73 -5.35 13.91
C SER A 72 -7.29 -6.68 14.48
N THR A 73 -6.98 -7.64 13.59
CA THR A 73 -6.35 -8.91 13.94
C THR A 73 -5.18 -9.25 13.02
N ALA A 74 -4.21 -10.06 13.48
CA ALA A 74 -3.16 -10.58 12.61
C ALA A 74 -3.72 -11.39 11.41
N PRO A 75 -4.70 -12.32 11.58
CA PRO A 75 -5.34 -12.99 10.45
C PRO A 75 -6.09 -12.07 9.49
N GLU A 76 -6.83 -11.07 9.99
CA GLU A 76 -7.56 -10.13 9.13
C GLU A 76 -6.60 -9.20 8.39
N TYR A 77 -5.54 -8.73 9.05
CA TYR A 77 -4.48 -7.97 8.42
C TYR A 77 -3.81 -8.78 7.31
N ALA A 78 -3.38 -10.02 7.61
CA ALA A 78 -2.76 -10.92 6.64
C ALA A 78 -3.68 -11.14 5.42
N LYS A 79 -4.95 -11.46 5.65
CA LYS A 79 -5.96 -11.65 4.58
C LYS A 79 -6.09 -10.43 3.67
N ASN A 80 -5.90 -9.22 4.20
CA ASN A 80 -5.96 -7.99 3.41
C ASN A 80 -4.63 -7.69 2.70
N ALA A 81 -3.51 -7.97 3.35
CA ALA A 81 -2.16 -7.71 2.83
C ALA A 81 -1.72 -8.70 1.74
N THR A 82 -2.27 -9.92 1.73
CA THR A 82 -2.01 -10.96 0.72
C THR A 82 -2.96 -10.91 -0.49
N ARG A 83 -3.87 -9.93 -0.56
CA ARG A 83 -4.80 -9.84 -1.70
C ARG A 83 -4.02 -9.57 -2.99
N ASN A 84 -4.30 -10.34 -4.04
CA ASN A 84 -3.67 -10.11 -5.35
C ASN A 84 -3.83 -8.68 -5.84
N THR A 85 -5.00 -8.05 -5.63
CA THR A 85 -5.22 -6.64 -6.00
C THR A 85 -4.19 -5.72 -5.32
N ARG A 86 -3.86 -5.95 -4.04
CA ARG A 86 -2.87 -5.13 -3.30
C ARG A 86 -1.48 -5.26 -3.92
N THR A 87 -1.07 -6.48 -4.28
CA THR A 87 0.21 -6.75 -4.92
C THR A 87 0.28 -6.14 -6.31
N THR A 88 -0.77 -6.34 -7.12
CA THR A 88 -0.90 -5.74 -8.45
C THR A 88 -0.84 -4.22 -8.36
N ASP A 89 -1.63 -3.59 -7.49
CA ASP A 89 -1.65 -2.13 -7.30
C ASP A 89 -0.26 -1.59 -6.90
N TYR A 90 0.50 -2.33 -6.10
CA TYR A 90 1.86 -1.92 -5.72
C TYR A 90 2.82 -1.98 -6.91
N PHE A 91 2.87 -3.09 -7.65
CA PHE A 91 3.84 -3.26 -8.74
C PHE A 91 3.39 -2.68 -10.07
N ASN A 92 2.12 -2.25 -10.19
CA ASN A 92 1.62 -1.49 -11.33
C ASN A 92 2.44 -0.21 -11.53
N GLY A 93 2.86 0.04 -12.77
CA GLY A 93 3.73 1.17 -13.13
C GLY A 93 5.19 1.02 -12.70
N ARG A 94 5.56 -0.03 -11.96
CA ARG A 94 6.95 -0.36 -11.60
C ARG A 94 7.55 -1.46 -12.48
N ILE A 95 6.71 -2.32 -13.06
CA ILE A 95 7.09 -3.39 -13.99
C ILE A 95 6.24 -3.25 -15.26
N SER A 96 6.86 -3.35 -16.45
CA SER A 96 6.11 -3.27 -17.70
C SER A 96 5.16 -4.45 -17.91
N GLU A 97 4.05 -4.19 -18.60
CA GLU A 97 2.99 -5.18 -18.88
C GLU A 97 3.55 -6.48 -19.50
N SER A 98 4.50 -6.35 -20.44
CA SER A 98 5.09 -7.46 -21.18
C SER A 98 5.87 -8.45 -20.31
N LEU A 99 6.34 -8.03 -19.12
CA LEU A 99 7.14 -8.86 -18.22
C LEU A 99 6.35 -9.44 -17.06
N ARG A 100 5.07 -9.07 -16.89
CA ARG A 100 4.25 -9.53 -15.76
C ARG A 100 4.18 -11.05 -15.63
N GLY A 101 4.16 -11.76 -16.75
CA GLY A 101 4.10 -13.24 -16.76
C GLY A 101 5.40 -13.96 -16.36
N ARG A 102 6.54 -13.26 -16.33
CA ARG A 102 7.87 -13.86 -16.05
C ARG A 102 8.55 -13.30 -14.80
N VAL A 103 8.23 -12.07 -14.41
CA VAL A 103 8.85 -11.39 -13.28
C VAL A 103 8.64 -12.20 -11.99
N LYS A 104 9.74 -12.43 -11.28
CA LYS A 104 9.75 -13.19 -10.03
C LYS A 104 10.90 -12.77 -9.12
N VAL A 105 10.78 -13.11 -7.85
CA VAL A 105 11.77 -12.84 -6.81
C VAL A 105 12.12 -14.16 -6.14
N SER A 106 13.40 -14.37 -5.85
CA SER A 106 13.88 -15.44 -4.97
C SER A 106 14.55 -14.82 -3.74
N VAL A 107 14.27 -15.37 -2.56
CA VAL A 107 14.97 -15.03 -1.32
C VAL A 107 15.48 -16.30 -0.67
N LEU A 108 16.77 -16.31 -0.32
CA LEU A 108 17.38 -17.34 0.51
C LEU A 108 17.39 -16.88 1.97
N LEU A 109 16.69 -17.64 2.80
CA LEU A 109 16.60 -17.47 4.24
C LEU A 109 17.45 -18.54 4.94
N GLU A 110 18.03 -18.18 6.07
CA GLU A 110 18.69 -19.11 6.98
C GLU A 110 18.09 -18.97 8.38
N CYS A 111 17.72 -20.08 9.01
CA CYS A 111 17.17 -20.09 10.36
C CYS A 111 17.65 -21.36 11.08
N LYS A 112 18.41 -21.17 12.18
CA LYS A 112 19.10 -22.26 12.88
C LYS A 112 19.95 -23.07 11.88
N ASN A 113 19.71 -24.38 11.76
CA ASN A 113 20.41 -25.27 10.84
C ASN A 113 19.63 -25.53 9.55
N THR A 114 18.68 -24.66 9.17
CA THR A 114 17.87 -24.83 7.96
C THR A 114 18.04 -23.64 7.03
N ARG A 115 18.25 -23.90 5.75
CA ARG A 115 18.18 -22.92 4.66
C ARG A 115 16.90 -23.13 3.86
N ILE A 116 16.24 -22.03 3.54
CA ILE A 116 14.99 -22.02 2.77
C ILE A 116 15.14 -21.03 1.62
N GLU A 117 15.14 -21.50 0.39
CA GLU A 117 14.99 -20.64 -0.78
C GLU A 117 13.52 -20.65 -1.21
N VAL A 118 12.89 -19.48 -1.24
CA VAL A 118 11.51 -19.28 -1.66
C VAL A 118 11.46 -18.39 -2.90
N VAL A 119 10.65 -18.78 -3.88
CA VAL A 119 10.45 -18.03 -5.13
C VAL A 119 8.97 -17.70 -5.31
N ARG A 120 8.65 -16.45 -5.65
CA ARG A 120 7.28 -15.98 -5.97
C ARG A 120 7.24 -15.14 -7.23
N HIS A 121 6.18 -15.28 -8.01
CA HIS A 121 5.87 -14.36 -9.11
C HIS A 121 5.08 -13.15 -8.61
N LEU A 122 5.38 -11.95 -9.11
CA LEU A 122 4.74 -10.73 -8.61
C LEU A 122 3.26 -10.59 -9.02
N PHE A 123 2.92 -11.03 -10.24
CA PHE A 123 1.57 -10.89 -10.81
C PHE A 123 0.83 -12.24 -10.89
N SER A 124 0.99 -13.07 -9.86
CA SER A 124 0.36 -14.40 -9.75
C SER A 124 -0.67 -14.45 -8.61
N ASP A 125 -1.07 -15.64 -8.17
CA ASP A 125 -1.98 -15.84 -7.03
C ASP A 125 -1.33 -15.58 -5.66
N GLY A 126 -0.15 -14.99 -5.65
CA GLY A 126 0.60 -14.66 -4.46
C GLY A 126 1.35 -15.84 -3.87
N LYS A 127 1.22 -17.07 -4.39
CA LYS A 127 1.78 -18.30 -3.80
C LYS A 127 3.23 -18.59 -4.20
N VAL A 128 3.87 -19.50 -3.46
CA VAL A 128 5.21 -20.01 -3.77
C VAL A 128 5.19 -20.79 -5.09
N SER A 129 6.10 -20.43 -6.01
CA SER A 129 6.29 -21.13 -7.29
C SER A 129 7.50 -22.07 -7.32
N SER A 130 8.46 -21.88 -6.41
CA SER A 130 9.56 -22.80 -6.17
C SER A 130 10.01 -22.70 -4.72
N LEU A 131 10.30 -23.85 -4.12
CA LEU A 131 10.70 -23.98 -2.72
C LEU A 131 11.87 -24.96 -2.60
N SER A 132 12.96 -24.55 -1.98
CA SER A 132 14.08 -25.42 -1.64
C SER A 132 14.34 -25.33 -0.14
N ILE A 133 14.36 -26.47 0.56
CA ILE A 133 14.62 -26.57 2.00
C ILE A 133 15.80 -27.50 2.20
N GLU A 134 16.89 -26.97 2.76
CA GLU A 134 18.12 -27.70 3.06
C GLU A 134 18.36 -27.70 4.57
N ASN A 135 18.56 -28.88 5.16
CA ASN A 135 18.98 -29.03 6.54
C ASN A 135 20.50 -29.25 6.61
N LEU A 136 21.21 -28.27 7.17
CA LEU A 136 22.66 -28.24 7.26
C LEU A 136 23.25 -29.29 8.21
N GLY A 137 22.43 -29.88 9.09
CA GLY A 137 22.88 -30.88 10.07
C GLY A 137 22.95 -32.31 9.56
N ASN A 138 22.16 -32.66 8.53
CA ASN A 138 22.08 -34.02 8.00
C ASN A 138 22.10 -34.07 6.45
N ASN A 139 22.34 -32.93 5.80
CA ASN A 139 22.32 -32.76 4.33
C ASN A 139 21.02 -33.24 3.67
N ASN A 140 19.89 -33.26 4.40
CA ASN A 140 18.60 -33.50 3.77
C ASN A 140 18.19 -32.27 2.97
N HIS A 141 17.90 -32.46 1.69
CA HIS A 141 17.52 -31.40 0.77
C HIS A 141 16.23 -31.77 0.04
N ILE A 142 15.25 -30.88 0.11
CA ILE A 142 13.96 -30.98 -0.59
C ILE A 142 13.87 -29.82 -1.57
N THR A 143 13.58 -30.11 -2.84
CA THR A 143 13.33 -29.07 -3.85
C THR A 143 12.01 -29.35 -4.57
N LEU A 144 11.10 -28.38 -4.48
CA LEU A 144 9.79 -28.38 -5.12
C LEU A 144 9.66 -27.20 -6.07
N ASN A 145 8.97 -27.41 -7.18
CA ASN A 145 8.63 -26.41 -8.20
C ASN A 145 7.31 -26.81 -8.88
N LEU A 146 6.80 -25.94 -9.75
CA LEU A 146 5.53 -26.18 -10.46
C LEU A 146 5.51 -27.42 -11.39
N ASN A 147 6.66 -28.04 -11.68
CA ASN A 147 6.71 -29.27 -12.46
C ASN A 147 6.50 -30.53 -11.60
N ASN A 148 6.77 -30.48 -10.29
CA ASN A 148 6.74 -31.65 -9.40
C ASN A 148 5.81 -31.50 -8.17
N SER A 149 5.23 -30.32 -7.93
CA SER A 149 4.21 -30.07 -6.91
C SER A 149 3.34 -28.88 -7.33
N ASN A 150 2.15 -28.74 -6.73
CA ASN A 150 1.29 -27.59 -6.98
C ASN A 150 1.60 -26.42 -6.01
N ALA A 151 1.17 -25.22 -6.39
CA ALA A 151 1.44 -24.00 -5.63
C ALA A 151 0.85 -24.01 -4.20
N GLU A 152 -0.27 -24.70 -3.97
CA GLU A 152 -0.93 -24.77 -2.65
C GLU A 152 -0.18 -25.67 -1.67
N GLU A 153 0.32 -26.81 -2.14
CA GLU A 153 1.18 -27.70 -1.37
C GLU A 153 2.50 -27.01 -1.01
N MET A 154 3.14 -26.33 -1.98
CA MET A 154 4.37 -25.58 -1.74
C MET A 154 4.16 -24.43 -0.74
N GLU A 155 3.08 -23.67 -0.88
CA GLU A 155 2.73 -22.61 0.07
C GLU A 155 2.52 -23.20 1.47
N SER A 156 1.74 -24.28 1.58
CA SER A 156 1.44 -24.93 2.85
C SER A 156 2.71 -25.46 3.53
N LEU A 157 3.60 -26.10 2.77
CA LEU A 157 4.88 -26.60 3.27
C LEU A 157 5.80 -25.47 3.73
N TYR A 158 5.89 -24.39 2.94
CA TYR A 158 6.67 -23.20 3.31
C TYR A 158 6.17 -22.60 4.63
N GLN A 159 4.86 -22.35 4.73
CA GLN A 159 4.25 -21.77 5.93
C GLN A 159 4.45 -22.68 7.15
N GLN A 160 4.22 -23.99 7.00
CA GLN A 160 4.46 -24.97 8.08
C GLN A 160 5.91 -24.96 8.54
N LYS A 161 6.88 -24.93 7.61
CA LYS A 161 8.30 -24.92 7.96
C LYS A 161 8.72 -23.64 8.66
N ILE A 162 8.21 -22.49 8.23
CA ILE A 162 8.45 -21.20 8.91
C ILE A 162 7.88 -21.23 10.33
N ILE A 163 6.65 -21.69 10.52
CA ILE A 163 6.02 -21.80 11.84
C ILE A 163 6.84 -22.72 12.76
N GLU A 164 7.25 -23.89 12.27
CA GLU A 164 8.09 -24.85 13.01
C GLU A 164 9.42 -24.23 13.46
N LEU A 165 10.11 -23.51 12.56
CA LEU A 165 11.42 -22.93 12.84
C LEU A 165 11.34 -21.73 13.79
N THR A 166 10.31 -20.90 13.61
CA THR A 166 10.13 -19.64 14.35
C THR A 166 9.50 -19.86 15.72
N GLY A 167 8.70 -20.91 15.91
CA GLY A 167 7.94 -21.14 17.14
C GLY A 167 6.67 -20.29 17.26
N LEU A 168 6.25 -19.62 16.18
CA LEU A 168 5.00 -18.86 16.13
C LEU A 168 3.78 -19.80 16.09
N LYS A 169 2.58 -19.25 16.34
CA LYS A 169 1.35 -20.05 16.31
C LYS A 169 0.85 -20.30 14.90
N ASP A 170 0.93 -19.29 14.04
CA ASP A 170 0.49 -19.36 12.65
C ASP A 170 1.28 -18.37 11.77
N PHE A 171 1.07 -18.47 10.46
CA PHE A 171 1.76 -17.65 9.48
C PHE A 171 1.28 -16.19 9.49
N SER A 172 0.07 -15.90 10.01
CA SER A 172 -0.42 -14.53 10.13
C SER A 172 0.35 -13.73 11.18
N GLN A 173 0.78 -14.38 12.28
CA GLN A 173 1.72 -13.80 13.23
C GLN A 173 3.09 -13.52 12.60
N TYR A 174 3.55 -14.40 11.70
CA TYR A 174 4.80 -14.17 10.97
C TYR A 174 4.71 -12.94 10.06
N ILE A 175 3.62 -12.81 9.30
CA ILE A 175 3.35 -11.61 8.48
C ILE A 175 3.29 -10.35 9.35
N PHE A 176 2.60 -10.42 10.49
CA PHE A 176 2.50 -9.32 11.45
C PHE A 176 3.88 -8.87 11.95
N LEU A 177 4.69 -9.80 12.46
CA LEU A 177 6.04 -9.49 12.94
C LEU A 177 6.91 -8.92 11.84
N PHE A 178 6.85 -9.51 10.64
CA PHE A 178 7.67 -9.03 9.55
C PHE A 178 7.29 -7.60 9.14
N HIS A 179 6.00 -7.30 8.96
CA HIS A 179 5.53 -5.99 8.49
C HIS A 179 5.61 -4.89 9.56
N PHE A 180 5.37 -5.20 10.84
CA PHE A 180 5.28 -4.19 11.90
C PHE A 180 6.48 -4.13 12.84
N ILE A 181 7.37 -5.13 12.82
CA ILE A 181 8.58 -5.16 13.64
C ILE A 181 9.82 -5.18 12.75
N SER A 182 9.93 -6.15 11.84
CA SER A 182 11.13 -6.35 11.01
C SER A 182 11.28 -5.39 9.83
N VAL A 183 10.22 -4.67 9.43
CA VAL A 183 10.26 -3.74 8.29
C VAL A 183 9.87 -2.34 8.75
N PHE A 184 10.73 -1.37 8.49
CA PHE A 184 10.42 0.07 8.56
C PHE A 184 10.45 0.62 7.13
N ASP A 185 9.28 0.76 6.50
CA ASP A 185 9.13 1.18 5.10
C ASP A 185 8.55 2.61 4.97
N GLU A 186 8.24 3.01 3.73
CA GLU A 186 7.64 4.32 3.43
C GLU A 186 6.26 4.54 4.06
N SER A 187 5.55 3.48 4.48
CA SER A 187 4.24 3.61 5.14
C SER A 187 4.36 4.25 6.51
N ARG A 188 5.55 4.21 7.13
CA ARG A 188 5.91 4.90 8.37
C ARG A 188 4.95 4.61 9.53
N HIS A 189 4.41 3.39 9.59
CA HIS A 189 3.62 2.94 10.74
C HIS A 189 4.47 2.98 12.01
N LEU A 190 4.04 3.73 13.01
CA LEU A 190 4.80 3.87 14.26
C LEU A 190 4.22 2.92 15.32
N LEU A 191 5.00 1.89 15.66
CA LEU A 191 4.65 0.89 16.65
C LEU A 191 4.39 1.52 18.03
N LEU A 192 5.23 2.45 18.47
CA LEU A 192 5.17 3.05 19.82
C LEU A 192 3.85 3.80 20.08
N TRP A 193 3.21 4.34 19.04
CA TRP A 193 1.99 5.15 19.14
C TRP A 193 0.75 4.44 18.58
N ASN A 194 0.83 3.15 18.30
CA ASN A 194 -0.32 2.33 17.94
C ASN A 194 -0.51 1.23 18.99
N ASP A 195 -1.40 1.49 19.95
CA ASP A 195 -1.62 0.61 21.11
C ASP A 195 -2.08 -0.80 20.70
N ASP A 196 -2.84 -0.95 19.60
CA ASP A 196 -3.35 -2.25 19.15
C ASP A 196 -2.22 -3.13 18.61
N ILE A 197 -1.38 -2.56 17.72
CA ILE A 197 -0.20 -3.24 17.17
C ILE A 197 0.81 -3.50 18.29
N LEU A 198 1.08 -2.49 19.13
CA LEU A 198 2.01 -2.61 20.25
C LEU A 198 1.58 -3.68 21.24
N THR A 199 0.29 -3.74 21.58
CA THR A 199 -0.26 -4.77 22.48
C THR A 199 -0.01 -6.16 21.92
N ASN A 200 -0.27 -6.38 20.63
CA ASN A 200 -0.01 -7.68 20.00
C ASN A 200 1.51 -8.01 20.01
N ALA A 201 2.36 -7.04 19.65
CA ALA A 201 3.82 -7.21 19.73
C ALA A 201 4.31 -7.54 21.15
N LEU A 202 3.75 -6.90 22.17
CA LEU A 202 4.07 -7.18 23.58
C LEU A 202 3.62 -8.60 23.99
N TYR A 203 2.46 -9.07 23.55
CA TYR A 203 2.04 -10.45 23.82
C TYR A 203 3.00 -11.47 23.19
N ILE A 204 3.51 -11.23 22.00
CA ILE A 204 4.49 -12.15 21.39
C ILE A 204 5.84 -12.05 22.13
N ALA A 205 6.27 -10.85 22.51
CA ALA A 205 7.59 -10.64 23.13
C ALA A 205 7.67 -11.03 24.62
N PHE A 206 6.61 -10.78 25.39
CA PHE A 206 6.56 -10.96 26.86
C PHE A 206 5.53 -12.01 27.30
N GLY A 207 4.73 -12.56 26.39
CA GLY A 207 3.79 -13.63 26.69
C GLY A 207 4.47 -14.96 26.99
N THR A 208 3.69 -15.87 27.56
CA THR A 208 4.11 -17.26 27.85
C THR A 208 3.95 -18.16 26.62
N ASP A 209 2.93 -17.90 25.79
CA ASP A 209 2.62 -18.64 24.57
C ASP A 209 2.14 -17.67 23.47
N PRO A 210 2.70 -17.73 22.24
CA PRO A 210 2.21 -16.98 21.09
C PRO A 210 0.70 -17.14 20.83
N SER A 211 0.08 -18.25 21.24
CA SER A 211 -1.37 -18.44 21.12
C SER A 211 -2.19 -17.44 21.96
N VAL A 212 -1.64 -16.94 23.07
CA VAL A 212 -2.28 -15.95 23.94
C VAL A 212 -2.46 -14.63 23.21
N ALA A 213 -1.54 -14.25 22.33
CA ALA A 213 -1.66 -13.04 21.51
C ALA A 213 -2.95 -13.09 20.67
N ILE A 214 -3.20 -14.21 19.98
CA ILE A 214 -4.39 -14.43 19.14
C ILE A 214 -5.66 -14.45 20.00
N LEU A 215 -5.62 -15.13 21.16
CA LEU A 215 -6.76 -15.19 22.07
C LEU A 215 -7.11 -13.80 22.60
N ALA A 216 -6.13 -13.03 23.05
CA ALA A 216 -6.33 -11.68 23.57
C ALA A 216 -6.89 -10.73 22.50
N GLU A 217 -6.34 -10.81 21.28
CA GLU A 217 -6.79 -10.04 20.12
C GLU A 217 -8.24 -10.39 19.72
N ASN A 218 -8.62 -11.67 19.69
CA ASN A 218 -9.99 -12.09 19.42
C ASN A 218 -10.96 -11.63 20.51
N LEU A 219 -10.57 -11.74 21.79
CA LEU A 219 -11.36 -11.26 22.92
C LEU A 219 -11.58 -9.74 22.86
N GLN A 220 -10.54 -8.97 22.50
CA GLN A 220 -10.63 -7.52 22.32
C GLN A 220 -11.60 -7.15 21.19
N ASN A 221 -11.44 -7.75 20.01
CA ASN A 221 -12.32 -7.47 18.86
C ASN A 221 -13.79 -7.83 19.14
N GLU A 222 -14.06 -8.99 19.76
CA GLU A 222 -15.43 -9.35 20.14
C GLU A 222 -15.98 -8.42 21.23
N MET A 223 -15.16 -8.00 22.20
CA MET A 223 -15.55 -7.00 23.19
C MET A 223 -15.97 -5.68 22.53
N GLU A 224 -15.20 -5.18 21.57
CA GLU A 224 -15.49 -3.94 20.85
C GLU A 224 -16.76 -4.05 19.98
N LYS A 225 -16.97 -5.19 19.30
CA LYS A 225 -18.21 -5.48 18.56
C LYS A 225 -19.43 -5.46 19.46
N GLU A 226 -19.37 -6.12 20.62
CA GLU A 226 -20.49 -6.16 21.56
C GLU A 226 -20.73 -4.80 22.23
N ASP A 227 -19.69 -4.00 22.47
CA ASP A 227 -19.85 -2.62 22.94
C ASP A 227 -20.55 -1.73 21.91
N SER A 228 -20.17 -1.85 20.63
CA SER A 228 -20.81 -1.16 19.51
C SER A 228 -22.28 -1.55 19.35
N ARG A 229 -22.59 -2.86 19.39
CA ARG A 229 -23.98 -3.37 19.37
C ARG A 229 -24.80 -2.85 20.56
N GLY A 230 -24.21 -2.85 21.75
CA GLY A 230 -24.83 -2.31 22.96
C GLY A 230 -25.15 -0.81 22.84
N ARG A 231 -24.21 -0.01 22.30
CA ARG A 231 -24.40 1.43 22.01
C ARG A 231 -25.51 1.67 21.00
N ASN A 232 -25.52 0.91 19.90
CA ASN A 232 -26.54 1.04 18.85
C ASN A 232 -27.93 0.67 19.36
N ALA A 233 -28.06 -0.43 20.11
CA ALA A 233 -29.34 -0.82 20.72
C ALA A 233 -29.84 0.22 21.75
N LYS A 234 -28.94 0.78 22.56
CA LYS A 234 -29.29 1.85 23.51
C LYS A 234 -29.73 3.13 22.80
N PHE A 235 -29.06 3.48 21.70
CA PHE A 235 -29.42 4.62 20.86
C PHE A 235 -30.81 4.43 20.23
N ALA A 236 -31.10 3.26 19.67
CA ALA A 236 -32.42 2.92 19.13
C ALA A 236 -33.51 3.00 20.21
N ALA A 237 -33.27 2.45 21.40
CA ALA A 237 -34.21 2.57 22.52
C ALA A 237 -34.47 4.05 22.90
N LYS A 238 -33.43 4.89 22.92
CA LYS A 238 -33.56 6.33 23.20
C LYS A 238 -34.37 7.05 22.12
N GLN A 239 -34.21 6.69 20.84
CA GLN A 239 -35.03 7.23 19.75
C GLN A 239 -36.51 6.89 19.92
N ILE A 240 -36.81 5.63 20.27
CA ILE A 240 -38.20 5.19 20.51
C ILE A 240 -38.78 5.87 21.75
N THR A 241 -38.01 6.05 22.83
CA THR A 241 -38.46 6.84 24.00
C THR A 241 -38.85 8.25 23.58
N ARG A 242 -38.07 8.90 22.71
CA ARG A 242 -38.38 10.24 22.21
C ARG A 242 -39.68 10.25 21.39
N GLN A 243 -39.92 9.23 20.56
CA GLN A 243 -41.16 9.09 19.79
C GLN A 243 -42.38 8.91 20.71
N ILE A 244 -42.26 8.10 21.77
CA ILE A 244 -43.33 7.93 22.76
C ILE A 244 -43.61 9.26 23.48
N ASP A 245 -42.58 9.99 23.89
CA ASP A 245 -42.72 11.29 24.56
C ASP A 245 -43.38 12.34 23.63
N GLU A 246 -43.05 12.35 22.33
CA GLU A 246 -43.65 13.20 21.29
C GLU A 246 -45.14 12.87 21.05
N LEU A 247 -45.52 11.59 21.07
CA LEU A 247 -46.93 11.17 20.94
C LEU A 247 -47.74 11.49 22.21
N LEU A 248 -47.15 11.31 23.39
CA LEU A 248 -47.78 11.62 24.68
C LEU A 248 -47.97 13.12 24.92
N SER A 249 -47.07 13.97 24.42
CA SER A 249 -47.22 15.42 24.48
C SER A 249 -48.32 15.91 23.55
N ALA A 250 -48.39 15.38 22.31
CA ALA A 250 -49.45 15.68 21.34
C ALA A 250 -50.87 15.31 21.82
N MET A 251 -50.99 14.35 22.75
CA MET A 251 -52.27 13.95 23.37
C MET A 251 -52.72 14.86 24.53
N ARG A 252 -51.81 15.59 25.18
CA ARG A 252 -52.12 16.39 26.39
C ARG A 252 -52.60 17.81 26.08
N ASP A 253 -52.25 18.37 24.93
CA ASP A 253 -52.56 19.76 24.61
C ASP A 253 -53.88 19.88 23.81
N LYS A 254 -55.00 20.06 24.52
CA LYS A 254 -56.21 20.71 23.98
C LYS A 254 -56.21 22.19 24.36
N HIS A 255 -56.17 23.02 23.32
CA HIS A 255 -56.31 24.47 23.26
C HIS A 255 -55.16 25.36 23.75
N SER A 256 -54.90 26.32 22.85
CA SER A 256 -54.15 27.57 22.94
C SER A 256 -52.63 27.49 23.10
N ASP A 257 -52.01 27.83 21.96
CA ASP A 257 -50.95 28.83 21.83
C ASP A 257 -49.62 28.50 22.50
N ASP A 258 -48.72 27.87 21.74
CA ASP A 258 -47.29 28.05 21.97
C ASP A 258 -46.50 27.82 20.67
N GLY A 259 -46.05 28.92 20.05
CA GLY A 259 -45.34 28.96 18.76
C GLY A 259 -43.96 28.29 18.71
N LEU A 260 -43.61 27.43 19.67
CA LEU A 260 -42.28 26.83 19.85
C LEU A 260 -42.12 25.42 19.24
N SER A 261 -43.16 24.58 19.23
CA SER A 261 -43.14 23.25 18.54
C SER A 261 -43.14 23.41 17.01
N GLN A 262 -43.80 24.47 16.55
CA GLN A 262 -43.78 24.89 15.15
C GLN A 262 -42.37 25.34 14.75
N ALA A 263 -41.66 26.07 15.62
CA ALA A 263 -40.29 26.51 15.37
C ALA A 263 -39.28 25.36 15.23
N GLN A 264 -39.43 24.25 15.99
CA GLN A 264 -38.55 23.08 15.86
C GLN A 264 -38.87 22.22 14.62
N THR A 265 -40.15 22.15 14.24
CA THR A 265 -40.59 21.52 12.99
C THR A 265 -40.10 22.34 11.79
N LEU A 266 -40.15 23.67 11.87
CA LEU A 266 -39.54 24.62 10.92
C LEU A 266 -38.02 24.51 10.87
N GLU A 267 -37.34 24.31 12.00
CA GLU A 267 -35.88 24.13 12.08
C GLU A 267 -35.44 22.80 11.45
N ARG A 268 -36.21 21.72 11.63
CA ARG A 268 -35.94 20.43 10.99
C ARG A 268 -36.27 20.45 9.50
N HIS A 269 -37.37 21.10 9.12
CA HIS A 269 -37.67 21.42 7.72
C HIS A 269 -36.53 22.22 7.09
N LYS A 270 -36.02 23.26 7.78
CA LYS A 270 -34.87 24.05 7.33
C LYS A 270 -33.60 23.20 7.16
N LYS A 271 -33.31 22.28 8.08
CA LYS A 271 -32.16 21.35 7.95
C LYS A 271 -32.31 20.37 6.79
N LEU A 272 -33.53 19.91 6.50
CA LEU A 272 -33.82 19.07 5.33
C LEU A 272 -33.70 19.88 4.04
N CYS A 273 -34.17 21.13 4.01
CA CYS A 273 -33.94 22.05 2.90
C CYS A 273 -32.44 22.34 2.70
N GLU A 274 -31.67 22.49 3.79
CA GLU A 274 -30.20 22.66 3.73
C GLU A 274 -29.51 21.39 3.21
N ASN A 275 -29.99 20.20 3.56
CA ASN A 275 -29.48 18.92 3.05
C ASN A 275 -29.78 18.75 1.55
N VAL A 276 -31.00 19.07 1.10
CA VAL A 276 -31.36 19.09 -0.33
C VAL A 276 -30.48 20.10 -1.08
N LYS A 277 -30.27 21.29 -0.53
CA LYS A 277 -29.40 22.31 -1.13
C LYS A 277 -27.92 21.86 -1.18
N TYR A 278 -27.45 21.14 -0.17
CA TYR A 278 -26.11 20.54 -0.16
C TYR A 278 -25.97 19.46 -1.24
N ALA A 279 -26.95 18.57 -1.37
CA ALA A 279 -26.99 17.55 -2.40
C ALA A 279 -27.01 18.17 -3.81
N GLN A 280 -27.88 19.16 -4.05
CA GLN A 280 -27.96 19.92 -5.30
C GLN A 280 -26.63 20.61 -5.66
N ASN A 281 -25.97 21.25 -4.69
CA ASN A 281 -24.67 21.89 -4.92
C ASN A 281 -23.57 20.86 -5.26
N ARG A 282 -23.61 19.67 -4.64
CA ARG A 282 -22.68 18.57 -4.94
C ARG A 282 -22.91 18.02 -6.35
N THR A 283 -24.16 17.81 -6.76
CA THR A 283 -24.53 17.43 -8.13
C THR A 283 -24.08 18.49 -9.14
N ALA A 284 -24.30 19.78 -8.83
CA ALA A 284 -23.86 20.90 -9.68
C ALA A 284 -22.34 20.96 -9.84
N HIS A 285 -21.57 20.72 -8.77
CA HIS A 285 -20.10 20.67 -8.83
C HIS A 285 -19.58 19.53 -9.72
N ILE A 286 -20.10 18.31 -9.54
CA ILE A 286 -19.71 17.14 -10.35
C ILE A 286 -20.12 17.35 -11.82
N ASN A 287 -21.26 17.99 -12.08
CA ASN A 287 -21.69 18.38 -13.43
C ASN A 287 -20.76 19.43 -14.08
N LEU A 288 -20.15 20.32 -13.31
CA LEU A 288 -19.13 21.25 -13.83
C LEU A 288 -17.83 20.51 -14.17
N GLU A 289 -17.38 19.57 -13.34
CA GLU A 289 -16.23 18.71 -13.61
C GLU A 289 -16.45 17.86 -14.89
N LYS A 290 -17.66 17.33 -15.07
CA LYS A 290 -18.06 16.64 -16.30
C LYS A 290 -17.93 17.54 -17.54
N LYS A 291 -18.45 18.77 -17.48
CA LYS A 291 -18.37 19.73 -18.60
C LYS A 291 -16.93 20.10 -18.95
N ASP A 292 -16.06 20.26 -17.95
CA ASP A 292 -14.63 20.54 -18.18
C ASP A 292 -13.95 19.38 -18.92
N LEU A 293 -14.22 18.13 -18.51
CA LEU A 293 -13.72 16.94 -19.19
C LEU A 293 -14.28 16.80 -20.62
N GLU A 294 -15.56 17.11 -20.84
CA GLU A 294 -16.16 17.10 -22.18
C GLU A 294 -15.51 18.14 -23.12
N VAL A 295 -15.24 19.35 -22.61
CA VAL A 295 -14.50 20.39 -23.36
C VAL A 295 -13.09 19.89 -23.69
N LYS A 296 -12.39 19.30 -22.73
CA LYS A 296 -11.05 18.74 -22.93
C LYS A 296 -11.03 17.60 -23.96
N CYS A 297 -12.04 16.74 -23.96
CA CYS A 297 -12.25 15.72 -24.99
C CYS A 297 -12.46 16.36 -26.37
N ALA A 298 -13.28 17.41 -26.47
CA ALA A 298 -13.51 18.11 -27.73
C ALA A 298 -12.23 18.78 -28.27
N GLU A 299 -11.43 19.38 -27.40
CA GLU A 299 -10.13 19.96 -27.78
C GLU A 299 -9.14 18.91 -28.27
N LEU A 300 -9.01 17.79 -27.56
CA LEU A 300 -8.10 16.70 -27.94
C LEU A 300 -8.54 16.05 -29.25
N ASN A 301 -9.84 15.84 -29.46
CA ASN A 301 -10.39 15.31 -30.72
C ASN A 301 -10.17 16.27 -31.90
N SER A 302 -10.30 17.58 -31.67
CA SER A 302 -9.99 18.61 -32.67
C SER A 302 -8.50 18.58 -33.06
N LYS A 303 -7.60 18.52 -32.07
CA LYS A 303 -6.15 18.38 -32.30
C LYS A 303 -5.80 17.09 -33.04
N TYR A 304 -6.42 15.97 -32.67
CA TYR A 304 -6.23 14.69 -33.34
C TYR A 304 -6.67 14.75 -34.82
N SER A 305 -7.83 15.36 -35.08
CA SER A 305 -8.35 15.53 -36.44
C SER A 305 -7.47 16.45 -37.29
N ALA A 306 -6.91 17.51 -36.72
CA ALA A 306 -5.96 18.38 -37.41
C ALA A 306 -4.68 17.62 -37.80
N LEU A 307 -4.13 16.81 -36.89
CA LEU A 307 -2.97 15.95 -37.16
C LEU A 307 -3.28 14.87 -38.20
N GLU A 308 -4.50 14.33 -38.26
CA GLU A 308 -4.91 13.41 -39.33
C GLU A 308 -4.87 14.07 -40.71
N VAL A 309 -5.35 15.32 -40.81
CA VAL A 309 -5.32 16.07 -42.06
C VAL A 309 -3.88 16.37 -42.47
N GLU A 310 -3.03 16.77 -41.53
CA GLU A 310 -1.61 17.02 -41.76
C GLU A 310 -0.87 15.74 -42.17
N TYR A 311 -1.14 14.63 -41.49
CA TYR A 311 -0.61 13.31 -41.83
C TYR A 311 -0.96 12.93 -43.27
N ARG A 312 -2.24 13.03 -43.66
CA ARG A 312 -2.69 12.71 -45.02
C ARG A 312 -2.02 13.59 -46.06
N LYS A 313 -1.83 14.88 -45.76
CA LYS A 313 -1.15 15.84 -46.65
C LYS A 313 0.32 15.47 -46.86
N GLU A 314 1.07 15.26 -45.78
CA GLU A 314 2.51 14.91 -45.85
C GLU A 314 2.71 13.52 -46.47
N PHE A 315 1.84 12.56 -46.16
CA PHE A 315 1.86 11.23 -46.76
C PHE A 315 1.58 11.27 -48.28
N SER A 316 0.58 12.06 -48.71
CA SER A 316 0.26 12.23 -50.14
C SER A 316 1.38 12.96 -50.90
N SER A 317 1.97 13.98 -50.28
CA SER A 317 3.13 14.72 -50.82
C SER A 317 4.33 13.79 -51.02
N ARG A 318 4.60 12.93 -50.03
CA ARG A 318 5.65 11.90 -50.12
C ARG A 318 5.36 10.89 -51.22
N LEU A 319 4.12 10.41 -51.35
CA LEU A 319 3.73 9.48 -52.41
C LEU A 319 3.96 10.08 -53.82
N SER A 320 3.73 11.39 -53.97
CA SER A 320 3.85 12.10 -55.24
C SER A 320 5.30 12.38 -55.67
N ASN A 321 6.22 12.47 -54.70
CA ASN A 321 7.63 12.84 -54.92
C ASN A 321 8.61 11.72 -54.50
N MET A 322 8.15 10.47 -54.56
CA MET A 322 8.88 9.33 -54.00
C MET A 322 10.08 8.92 -54.88
N SER A 323 11.29 8.99 -54.32
CA SER A 323 12.54 8.59 -54.99
C SER A 323 12.76 7.07 -54.97
N HIS A 324 12.40 6.41 -53.88
CA HIS A 324 12.55 4.96 -53.72
C HIS A 324 11.24 4.20 -54.00
N LEU A 325 10.92 3.98 -55.28
CA LEU A 325 9.69 3.32 -55.73
C LEU A 325 9.44 1.93 -55.13
N ARG A 326 10.47 1.22 -54.65
CA ARG A 326 10.34 -0.06 -53.95
C ARG A 326 9.42 0.01 -52.72
N TYR A 327 9.37 1.16 -52.04
CA TYR A 327 8.51 1.34 -50.87
C TYR A 327 7.13 1.91 -51.21
N HIS A 328 6.83 2.16 -52.49
CA HIS A 328 5.51 2.61 -52.90
C HIS A 328 4.49 1.50 -52.60
N PRO A 329 3.34 1.79 -51.95
CA PRO A 329 2.44 0.75 -51.45
C PRO A 329 2.06 -0.28 -52.51
N LEU A 330 1.68 0.15 -53.71
CA LEU A 330 1.31 -0.74 -54.81
C LEU A 330 2.47 -1.61 -55.32
N ILE A 331 3.70 -1.09 -55.29
CA ILE A 331 4.89 -1.84 -55.74
C ILE A 331 5.30 -2.84 -54.67
N LYS A 332 5.32 -2.41 -53.40
CA LYS A 332 5.61 -3.27 -52.27
C LYS A 332 4.62 -4.44 -52.16
N LEU A 333 3.32 -4.16 -52.24
CA LEU A 333 2.26 -5.19 -52.30
C LEU A 333 2.48 -6.12 -53.48
N SER A 334 2.80 -5.59 -54.66
CA SER A 334 3.01 -6.43 -55.85
C SER A 334 4.24 -7.35 -55.74
N ILE A 335 5.29 -6.89 -55.05
CA ILE A 335 6.51 -7.67 -54.81
C ILE A 335 6.27 -8.75 -53.75
N GLU A 336 5.61 -8.39 -52.63
CA GLU A 336 5.35 -9.29 -51.49
C GLU A 336 4.31 -10.38 -51.82
N ASP A 337 3.24 -10.02 -52.52
CA ASP A 337 2.14 -10.95 -52.83
C ASP A 337 2.36 -11.73 -54.14
N HIS A 338 3.45 -11.47 -54.87
CA HIS A 338 3.75 -12.03 -56.19
C HIS A 338 2.60 -11.86 -57.21
N LYS A 339 1.85 -10.76 -57.09
CA LYS A 339 0.65 -10.45 -57.89
C LYS A 339 0.66 -9.01 -58.34
N CYS A 340 0.04 -8.70 -59.47
CA CYS A 340 -0.14 -7.31 -59.86
C CYS A 340 -1.16 -6.60 -58.94
N ALA A 341 -0.75 -5.58 -58.18
CA ALA A 341 -1.68 -4.83 -57.30
C ALA A 341 -2.77 -4.02 -58.05
N LEU A 342 -2.73 -3.96 -59.39
CA LEU A 342 -3.72 -3.26 -60.23
C LEU A 342 -4.79 -4.20 -60.80
N CYS A 343 -4.39 -5.36 -61.31
CA CYS A 343 -5.31 -6.31 -61.96
C CYS A 343 -5.37 -7.69 -61.30
N ASN A 344 -4.61 -7.88 -60.22
CA ASN A 344 -4.54 -9.10 -59.40
C ASN A 344 -4.12 -10.38 -60.15
N SER A 345 -3.45 -10.23 -61.30
CA SER A 345 -2.90 -11.36 -62.05
C SER A 345 -1.67 -11.93 -61.35
N GLU A 346 -1.63 -13.26 -61.25
CA GLU A 346 -0.49 -14.02 -60.73
C GLU A 346 0.49 -14.27 -61.87
N SER A 347 1.75 -13.84 -61.69
CA SER A 347 2.85 -14.18 -62.60
C SER A 347 4.10 -14.41 -61.76
N HIS A 348 4.78 -15.52 -62.07
CA HIS A 348 5.97 -15.98 -61.35
C HIS A 348 7.14 -14.99 -61.43
N ASP A 349 7.13 -14.08 -62.41
CA ASP A 349 8.22 -13.16 -62.68
C ASP A 349 7.87 -11.69 -62.39
N ILE A 350 6.67 -11.36 -61.87
CA ILE A 350 6.29 -9.97 -61.54
C ILE A 350 7.25 -9.33 -60.55
N SER A 351 7.63 -10.04 -59.49
CA SER A 351 8.54 -9.51 -58.47
C SER A 351 9.93 -9.26 -59.05
N HIS A 352 10.46 -10.21 -59.83
CA HIS A 352 11.76 -10.05 -60.52
C HIS A 352 11.74 -8.89 -61.51
N HIS A 353 10.69 -8.80 -62.32
CA HIS A 353 10.56 -7.75 -63.32
C HIS A 353 10.44 -6.35 -62.69
N LEU A 354 9.71 -6.22 -61.58
CA LEU A 354 9.62 -4.97 -60.83
C LEU A 354 10.95 -4.60 -60.18
N GLU A 355 11.67 -5.57 -59.58
CA GLU A 355 12.98 -5.31 -58.97
C GLU A 355 14.04 -4.90 -60.01
N ASP A 356 14.06 -5.52 -61.18
CA ASP A 356 14.97 -5.17 -62.29
C ASP A 356 14.72 -3.73 -62.76
N ILE A 357 13.46 -3.35 -63.01
CA ILE A 357 13.13 -1.98 -63.48
C ILE A 357 13.46 -0.93 -62.42
N ILE A 358 13.22 -1.23 -61.13
CA ILE A 358 13.55 -0.34 -60.02
C ILE A 358 15.07 -0.18 -59.88
N SER A 359 15.85 -1.24 -60.10
CA SER A 359 17.32 -1.19 -60.03
C SER A 359 17.94 -0.27 -61.09
N GLU A 360 17.24 -0.05 -62.21
CA GLU A 360 17.62 0.90 -63.26
C GLU A 360 17.15 2.35 -63.00
N ASN A 361 16.56 2.63 -61.84
CA ASN A 361 15.94 3.92 -61.48
C ASN A 361 14.87 4.37 -62.49
N LYS A 362 14.05 3.43 -62.99
CA LYS A 362 12.92 3.70 -63.89
C LYS A 362 11.59 3.44 -63.19
N CYS A 363 10.56 4.19 -63.59
CA CYS A 363 9.20 3.96 -63.14
C CYS A 363 8.63 2.67 -63.76
N PRO A 364 8.13 1.69 -62.99
CA PRO A 364 7.56 0.46 -63.53
C PRO A 364 6.30 0.62 -64.37
N LEU A 365 5.65 1.79 -64.34
CA LEU A 365 4.43 2.07 -65.11
C LEU A 365 4.70 2.76 -66.44
N CYS A 366 5.60 3.75 -66.47
CA CYS A 366 5.86 4.58 -67.66
C CYS A 366 7.30 4.56 -68.15
N LEU A 367 8.19 3.84 -67.45
CA LEU A 367 9.62 3.68 -67.75
C LEU A 367 10.46 4.98 -67.73
N SER A 368 9.85 6.10 -67.34
CA SER A 368 10.54 7.37 -67.11
C SER A 368 11.59 7.24 -66.00
N LYS A 369 12.71 7.95 -66.15
CA LYS A 369 13.78 8.00 -65.14
C LYS A 369 13.28 8.73 -63.88
N VAL A 370 13.47 8.10 -62.73
CA VAL A 370 13.13 8.66 -61.41
C VAL A 370 14.30 9.52 -60.95
N ILE A 371 13.98 10.72 -60.45
CA ILE A 371 14.98 11.62 -59.86
C ILE A 371 15.22 11.17 -58.42
N ASP A 372 16.47 10.88 -58.09
CA ASP A 372 16.85 10.46 -56.74
C ASP A 372 17.05 11.68 -55.84
N ASP A 373 15.99 12.06 -55.12
CA ASP A 373 16.02 13.08 -54.06
C ASP A 373 15.89 12.40 -52.69
N SER A 374 16.92 11.64 -52.32
CA SER A 374 16.95 10.82 -51.10
C SER A 374 16.85 11.66 -49.81
N ASP A 375 17.26 12.93 -49.86
CA ASP A 375 17.25 13.81 -48.69
C ASP A 375 15.85 14.39 -48.44
N ALA A 376 15.11 14.75 -49.49
CA ALA A 376 13.71 15.15 -49.37
C ALA A 376 12.81 14.00 -48.86
N ASP A 377 13.02 12.76 -49.32
CA ASP A 377 12.24 11.59 -48.84
C ASP A 377 12.54 11.27 -47.36
N LYS A 378 13.81 11.35 -46.94
CA LYS A 378 14.18 11.21 -45.52
C LYS A 378 13.54 12.28 -44.63
N LEU A 379 13.52 13.53 -45.08
CA LEU A 379 12.87 14.64 -44.37
C LEU A 379 11.35 14.45 -44.27
N ALA A 380 10.70 14.02 -45.35
CA ALA A 380 9.27 13.70 -45.35
C ALA A 380 8.95 12.52 -44.40
N LEU A 381 9.78 11.47 -44.40
CA LEU A 381 9.63 10.32 -43.50
C LEU A 381 9.77 10.72 -42.03
N GLN A 382 10.73 11.60 -41.71
CA GLN A 382 10.92 12.12 -40.35
C GLN A 382 9.71 12.95 -39.88
N LYS A 383 9.14 13.79 -40.75
CA LYS A 383 7.92 14.55 -40.45
C LYS A 383 6.73 13.63 -40.19
N ILE A 384 6.51 12.62 -41.02
CA ILE A 384 5.43 11.64 -40.86
C ILE A 384 5.58 10.88 -39.54
N LYS A 385 6.80 10.42 -39.20
CA LYS A 385 7.08 9.75 -37.92
C LYS A 385 6.77 10.65 -36.72
N LYS A 386 7.11 11.93 -36.81
CA LYS A 386 6.82 12.90 -35.74
C LYS A 386 5.31 13.08 -35.55
N ILE A 387 4.56 13.24 -36.65
CA ILE A 387 3.09 13.35 -36.61
C ILE A 387 2.46 12.07 -36.04
N ASP A 388 2.96 10.88 -36.38
CA ASP A 388 2.44 9.62 -35.82
C ASP A 388 2.70 9.48 -34.31
N ILE A 389 3.87 9.89 -33.82
CA ILE A 389 4.17 9.93 -32.38
C ILE A 389 3.21 10.91 -31.67
N GLU A 390 2.97 12.09 -32.25
CA GLU A 390 2.04 13.08 -31.69
C GLU A 390 0.59 12.57 -31.70
N ARG A 391 0.16 11.88 -32.77
CA ARG A 391 -1.16 11.23 -32.86
C ARG A 391 -1.32 10.15 -31.80
N ALA A 392 -0.31 9.31 -31.58
CA ALA A 392 -0.34 8.28 -30.54
C ALA A 392 -0.47 8.89 -29.14
N ASN A 393 0.32 9.94 -28.85
CA ASN A 393 0.27 10.65 -27.58
C ASN A 393 -1.10 11.32 -27.32
N ILE A 394 -1.72 11.91 -28.34
CA ILE A 394 -3.06 12.51 -28.20
C ILE A 394 -4.12 11.42 -28.01
N LYS A 395 -3.99 10.28 -28.68
CA LYS A 395 -4.90 9.14 -28.52
C LYS A 395 -4.85 8.55 -27.11
N GLU A 396 -3.67 8.41 -26.52
CA GLU A 396 -3.50 7.99 -25.12
C GLU A 396 -4.14 9.00 -24.15
N LYS A 397 -3.93 10.30 -24.39
CA LYS A 397 -4.57 11.35 -23.58
C LYS A 397 -6.10 11.34 -23.70
N LEU A 398 -6.64 11.04 -24.88
CA LEU A 398 -8.07 10.85 -25.08
C LEU A 398 -8.60 9.66 -24.27
N GLU A 399 -7.94 8.50 -24.33
CA GLU A 399 -8.33 7.32 -23.57
C GLU A 399 -8.35 7.57 -22.05
N ILE A 400 -7.33 8.25 -21.52
CA ILE A 400 -7.29 8.65 -20.10
C ILE A 400 -8.43 9.61 -19.75
N THR A 401 -8.71 10.57 -20.63
CA THR A 401 -9.78 11.56 -20.39
C THR A 401 -11.16 10.90 -20.46
N TYR A 402 -11.35 9.92 -21.34
CA TYR A 402 -12.58 9.11 -21.40
C TYR A 402 -12.80 8.26 -20.14
N GLN A 403 -11.75 7.63 -19.61
CA GLN A 403 -11.86 6.90 -18.34
C GLN A 403 -12.21 7.82 -17.16
N ALA A 404 -11.64 9.03 -17.13
CA ALA A 404 -12.00 10.03 -16.14
C ALA A 404 -13.46 10.49 -16.29
N LEU A 405 -13.94 10.63 -17.52
CA LEU A 405 -15.33 10.97 -17.83
C LEU A 405 -16.29 9.86 -17.38
N ASP A 406 -15.95 8.59 -17.61
CA ASP A 406 -16.75 7.44 -17.16
C ASP A 406 -16.87 7.37 -15.64
N ARG A 407 -15.77 7.63 -14.91
CA ARG A 407 -15.78 7.75 -13.44
C ARG A 407 -16.70 8.88 -12.98
N VAL A 408 -16.55 10.07 -13.55
CA VAL A 408 -17.36 11.24 -13.18
C VAL A 408 -18.84 11.02 -13.50
N ILE A 409 -19.17 10.32 -14.59
CA ILE A 409 -20.54 9.90 -14.91
C ILE A 409 -21.07 8.94 -13.84
N SER A 410 -20.28 7.96 -13.40
CA SER A 410 -20.69 7.06 -12.31
C SER A 410 -20.89 7.79 -10.98
N GLU A 411 -20.04 8.76 -10.65
CA GLU A 411 -20.16 9.59 -9.45
C GLU A 411 -21.37 10.52 -9.53
N LEU A 412 -21.67 11.06 -10.70
CA LEU A 412 -22.86 11.87 -10.96
C LEU A 412 -24.13 11.06 -10.75
N ASN A 413 -24.20 9.82 -11.25
CA ASN A 413 -25.35 8.94 -11.04
C ASN A 413 -25.60 8.66 -9.55
N ILE A 414 -24.54 8.48 -8.76
CA ILE A 414 -24.64 8.29 -7.29
C ILE A 414 -25.10 9.59 -6.63
N ALA A 415 -24.58 10.75 -7.06
CA ALA A 415 -24.98 12.05 -6.54
C ALA A 415 -26.45 12.39 -6.84
N GLU A 416 -26.92 12.11 -8.06
CA GLU A 416 -28.32 12.27 -8.47
C GLU A 416 -29.25 11.32 -7.69
N ALA A 417 -28.84 10.08 -7.44
CA ALA A 417 -29.59 9.15 -6.60
C ALA A 417 -29.69 9.64 -5.14
N ASN A 418 -28.62 10.21 -4.59
CA ASN A 418 -28.62 10.82 -3.25
C ASN A 418 -29.48 12.10 -3.20
N GLU A 419 -29.47 12.91 -4.26
CA GLU A 419 -30.33 14.09 -4.39
C GLU A 419 -31.81 13.69 -4.43
N GLN A 420 -32.16 12.67 -5.22
CA GLN A 420 -33.51 12.10 -5.24
C GLN A 420 -33.92 11.52 -3.89
N ALA A 421 -33.01 10.83 -3.19
CA ALA A 421 -33.27 10.30 -1.86
C ALA A 421 -33.48 11.42 -0.82
N ALA A 422 -32.68 12.49 -0.87
CA ALA A 422 -32.84 13.65 0.00
C ALA A 422 -34.15 14.41 -0.29
N GLN A 423 -34.54 14.51 -1.56
CA GLN A 423 -35.83 15.08 -1.96
C GLN A 423 -36.99 14.20 -1.50
N ALA A 424 -36.90 12.88 -1.66
CA ALA A 424 -37.91 11.94 -1.17
C ALA A 424 -38.02 11.94 0.37
N GLU A 425 -36.90 12.13 1.09
CA GLU A 425 -36.89 12.30 2.55
C GLU A 425 -37.58 13.61 2.97
N LEU A 426 -37.35 14.71 2.23
CA LEU A 426 -38.07 15.97 2.43
C LEU A 426 -39.57 15.81 2.13
N ASP A 427 -39.94 15.19 1.02
CA ASP A 427 -41.33 14.95 0.64
C ASP A 427 -42.04 13.99 1.63
N SER A 428 -41.35 12.95 2.13
CA SER A 428 -41.86 12.05 3.19
C SER A 428 -42.03 12.81 4.50
N PHE A 429 -41.07 13.66 4.86
CA PHE A 429 -41.15 14.51 6.04
C PHE A 429 -42.31 15.51 5.94
N GLU A 430 -42.53 16.13 4.79
CA GLU A 430 -43.68 17.01 4.54
C GLU A 430 -45.03 16.26 4.60
N ASN A 431 -45.05 15.00 4.17
CA ASN A 431 -46.24 14.13 4.24
C ASN A 431 -46.47 13.50 5.62
N GLU A 432 -45.44 13.21 6.42
CA GLU A 432 -45.51 12.70 7.80
C GLU A 432 -45.86 13.80 8.79
N ASN A 433 -45.31 15.00 8.57
CA ASN A 433 -45.60 16.19 9.38
C ASN A 433 -46.76 16.98 8.80
N ARG A 434 -47.57 16.35 7.93
CA ARG A 434 -48.73 16.97 7.31
C ARG A 434 -49.66 17.55 8.34
N SER A 435 -49.83 16.98 9.52
CA SER A 435 -50.69 17.50 10.60
C SER A 435 -50.14 18.75 11.30
N ALA A 436 -48.82 18.95 11.37
CA ALA A 436 -48.20 20.19 11.82
C ALA A 436 -48.20 21.27 10.70
N ILE A 437 -48.25 20.82 9.45
CA ILE A 437 -48.37 21.63 8.22
C ILE A 437 -49.85 21.91 7.85
N LEU A 438 -50.79 21.05 8.28
CA LEU A 438 -52.26 21.03 8.12
C LEU A 438 -52.99 21.16 9.45
N LEU A 439 -52.37 21.69 10.51
CA LEU A 439 -53.06 22.11 11.74
C LEU A 439 -53.97 23.35 11.48
N GLY A 440 -54.51 23.43 10.27
CA GLY A 440 -55.84 23.93 9.96
C GLY A 440 -56.97 22.86 9.92
N SER A 441 -56.79 21.55 10.18
CA SER A 441 -57.91 20.56 10.11
C SER A 441 -57.77 19.22 10.89
N SER A 442 -58.12 19.25 12.19
CA SER A 442 -58.70 18.27 13.17
C SER A 442 -58.41 16.72 13.26
N PRO A 443 -58.54 16.09 14.48
CA PRO A 443 -57.96 14.78 14.85
C PRO A 443 -58.95 13.68 15.37
N ASN A 444 -58.50 12.41 15.51
CA ASN A 444 -59.22 11.35 16.24
C ASN A 444 -58.32 10.57 17.25
N PRO A 445 -58.68 10.39 18.55
CA PRO A 445 -57.76 9.97 19.62
C PRO A 445 -57.48 8.45 19.80
N HIS A 446 -58.25 7.54 19.20
CA HIS A 446 -58.18 6.11 19.59
C HIS A 446 -56.98 5.34 18.98
N TYR A 447 -56.45 5.80 17.85
CA TYR A 447 -55.33 5.18 17.11
C TYR A 447 -54.00 5.26 17.88
N PHE A 448 -53.74 6.41 18.51
CA PHE A 448 -52.49 6.70 19.22
C PHE A 448 -52.21 5.78 20.43
N THR A 449 -53.25 5.28 21.11
CA THR A 449 -53.05 4.44 22.31
C THR A 449 -52.51 3.05 21.97
N GLN A 450 -52.84 2.50 20.80
CA GLN A 450 -52.33 1.20 20.36
C GLN A 450 -50.89 1.30 19.87
N GLU A 451 -50.58 2.36 19.12
CA GLU A 451 -49.24 2.64 18.60
C GLU A 451 -48.20 2.88 19.71
N ILE A 452 -48.57 3.60 20.77
CA ILE A 452 -47.69 3.80 21.94
C ILE A 452 -47.31 2.47 22.60
N LYS A 453 -48.25 1.52 22.75
CA LYS A 453 -47.96 0.21 23.34
C LYS A 453 -46.99 -0.62 22.50
N GLU A 454 -47.10 -0.53 21.18
CA GLU A 454 -46.18 -1.23 20.26
C GLU A 454 -44.78 -0.65 20.34
N LEU A 455 -44.66 0.69 20.39
CA LEU A 455 -43.38 1.38 20.59
C LEU A 455 -42.75 1.07 21.96
N GLU A 456 -43.54 1.00 23.03
CA GLU A 456 -43.06 0.60 24.36
C GLU A 456 -42.48 -0.83 24.35
N ALA A 457 -43.18 -1.77 23.71
CA ALA A 457 -42.69 -3.14 23.56
C ALA A 457 -41.38 -3.22 22.75
N GLN A 458 -41.26 -2.42 21.67
CA GLN A 458 -40.04 -2.33 20.88
C GLN A 458 -38.88 -1.72 21.67
N ARG A 459 -39.12 -0.61 22.40
CA ARG A 459 -38.14 0.03 23.29
C ARG A 459 -37.60 -0.98 24.31
N ASP A 460 -38.49 -1.72 24.96
CA ASP A 460 -38.13 -2.68 26.00
C ASP A 460 -37.31 -3.84 25.41
N LYS A 461 -37.60 -4.26 24.17
CA LYS A 461 -36.78 -5.23 23.43
C LYS A 461 -35.37 -4.71 23.17
N PHE A 462 -35.22 -3.46 22.73
CA PHE A 462 -33.90 -2.84 22.51
C PHE A 462 -33.12 -2.64 23.82
N ASN A 463 -33.79 -2.23 24.90
CA ASN A 463 -33.18 -2.12 26.23
C ASN A 463 -32.69 -3.47 26.76
N LYS A 464 -33.51 -4.53 26.65
CA LYS A 464 -33.10 -5.90 27.02
C LYS A 464 -31.90 -6.38 26.19
N SER A 465 -31.92 -6.11 24.89
CA SER A 465 -30.80 -6.46 23.99
C SER A 465 -29.53 -5.71 24.34
N SER A 466 -29.62 -4.40 24.63
CA SER A 466 -28.50 -3.56 25.07
C SER A 466 -27.87 -4.09 26.37
N LEU A 467 -28.70 -4.45 27.35
CA LEU A 467 -28.24 -5.07 28.61
C LEU A 467 -27.52 -6.40 28.35
N ALA A 468 -28.06 -7.25 27.47
CA ALA A 468 -27.45 -8.52 27.12
C ALA A 468 -26.08 -8.34 26.44
N PHE A 469 -25.96 -7.41 25.48
CA PHE A 469 -24.69 -7.07 24.83
C PHE A 469 -23.65 -6.54 25.83
N TYR A 470 -24.05 -5.64 26.73
CA TYR A 470 -23.12 -5.14 27.76
C TYR A 470 -22.70 -6.21 28.77
N LYS A 471 -23.58 -7.14 29.12
CA LYS A 471 -23.23 -8.29 29.96
C LYS A 471 -22.18 -9.17 29.28
N LYS A 472 -22.40 -9.53 28.00
CA LYS A 472 -21.44 -10.32 27.23
C LYS A 472 -20.10 -9.60 27.03
N ARG A 473 -20.12 -8.29 26.76
CA ARG A 473 -18.91 -7.45 26.72
C ARG A 473 -18.14 -7.51 28.04
N ASP A 474 -18.83 -7.39 29.17
CA ASP A 474 -18.20 -7.42 30.48
C ASP A 474 -17.59 -8.80 30.79
N GLU A 475 -18.25 -9.90 30.38
CA GLU A 475 -17.69 -11.27 30.45
C GLU A 475 -16.42 -11.43 29.61
N LEU A 476 -16.42 -10.95 28.36
CA LEU A 476 -15.25 -10.97 27.47
C LEU A 476 -14.10 -10.14 28.05
N ARG A 477 -14.40 -8.96 28.60
CA ARG A 477 -13.41 -8.10 29.24
C ARG A 477 -12.78 -8.77 30.46
N ASP A 478 -13.57 -9.48 31.26
CA ASP A 478 -13.04 -10.17 32.44
C ASP A 478 -12.14 -11.35 32.07
N GLN A 479 -12.40 -12.00 30.92
CA GLN A 479 -11.48 -12.99 30.33
C GLN A 479 -10.19 -12.33 29.86
N LEU A 480 -10.28 -11.26 29.06
CA LEU A 480 -9.12 -10.51 28.55
C LEU A 480 -8.22 -10.01 29.69
N ARG A 481 -8.81 -9.50 30.77
CA ARG A 481 -8.09 -9.01 31.95
C ARG A 481 -7.24 -10.07 32.66
N LYS A 482 -7.53 -11.36 32.49
CA LYS A 482 -6.68 -12.43 33.03
C LYS A 482 -5.34 -12.45 32.29
N HIS A 483 -5.40 -12.42 30.96
CA HIS A 483 -4.21 -12.39 30.09
C HIS A 483 -3.43 -11.08 30.24
N GLU A 484 -4.11 -9.94 30.35
CA GLU A 484 -3.43 -8.65 30.59
C GLU A 484 -2.67 -8.63 31.93
N LYS A 485 -3.23 -9.24 32.99
CA LYS A 485 -2.53 -9.33 34.27
C LYS A 485 -1.28 -10.19 34.17
N GLU A 486 -1.37 -11.31 33.47
CA GLU A 486 -0.22 -12.19 33.24
C GLU A 486 0.88 -11.48 32.45
N LEU A 487 0.51 -10.83 31.33
CA LEU A 487 1.46 -10.05 30.52
C LEU A 487 2.13 -8.95 31.34
N LYS A 488 1.36 -8.23 32.16
CA LYS A 488 1.89 -7.18 33.02
C LYS A 488 2.91 -7.70 34.04
N VAL A 489 2.65 -8.87 34.64
CA VAL A 489 3.60 -9.52 35.56
C VAL A 489 4.88 -9.88 34.82
N ASN A 490 4.77 -10.51 33.64
CA ASN A 490 5.93 -10.86 32.84
C ASN A 490 6.73 -9.63 32.37
N TYR A 491 6.05 -8.60 31.89
CA TYR A 491 6.70 -7.34 31.55
C TYR A 491 7.46 -6.78 32.74
N SER A 492 6.87 -6.74 33.94
CA SER A 492 7.53 -6.20 35.13
C SER A 492 8.80 -6.98 35.53
N ILE A 493 8.83 -8.30 35.28
CA ILE A 493 10.00 -9.15 35.55
C ILE A 493 11.16 -8.81 34.59
N TYR A 494 10.85 -8.54 33.32
CA TYR A 494 11.87 -8.37 32.29
C TYR A 494 12.10 -6.91 31.85
N ALA A 495 11.28 -5.99 32.35
CA ALA A 495 11.29 -4.57 31.97
C ALA A 495 12.68 -3.96 32.12
N GLU A 496 13.43 -4.30 33.17
CA GLU A 496 14.76 -3.75 33.38
C GLU A 496 15.69 -4.03 32.18
N SER A 497 15.74 -5.28 31.72
CA SER A 497 16.59 -5.65 30.58
C SER A 497 16.13 -5.03 29.25
N PHE A 498 14.84 -5.08 28.97
CA PHE A 498 14.26 -4.54 27.75
C PHE A 498 14.37 -3.02 27.67
N VAL A 499 13.95 -2.34 28.74
CA VAL A 499 13.97 -0.87 28.81
C VAL A 499 15.42 -0.39 28.76
N LEU A 500 16.37 -1.03 29.46
CA LEU A 500 17.79 -0.66 29.37
C LEU A 500 18.29 -0.67 27.92
N ARG A 501 17.98 -1.73 27.17
CA ARG A 501 18.42 -1.84 25.77
C ARG A 501 17.73 -0.81 24.87
N PHE A 502 16.43 -0.59 25.06
CA PHE A 502 15.71 0.49 24.37
C PHE A 502 16.33 1.86 24.64
N ARG A 503 16.65 2.18 25.92
CA ARG A 503 17.31 3.44 26.30
C ARG A 503 18.66 3.57 25.61
N GLU A 504 19.48 2.53 25.63
CA GLU A 504 20.81 2.55 25.01
C GLU A 504 20.77 2.92 23.51
N LEU A 505 19.74 2.43 22.79
CA LEU A 505 19.54 2.72 21.37
C LEU A 505 18.91 4.11 21.16
N ALA A 506 17.84 4.43 21.89
CA ALA A 506 17.12 5.69 21.74
C ALA A 506 17.98 6.90 22.18
N GLU A 507 18.75 6.78 23.26
CA GLU A 507 19.64 7.84 23.75
C GLU A 507 20.84 8.07 22.83
N GLU A 508 21.33 7.02 22.14
CA GLU A 508 22.37 7.16 21.12
C GLU A 508 21.91 8.12 20.01
N PHE A 509 20.68 7.92 19.54
CA PHE A 509 20.08 8.76 18.52
C PHE A 509 19.70 10.17 19.03
N ILE A 510 18.94 10.24 20.12
CA ILE A 510 18.37 11.51 20.61
C ILE A 510 19.44 12.39 21.27
N GLY A 511 20.45 11.79 21.91
CA GLY A 511 21.48 12.52 22.65
C GLY A 511 21.00 13.09 23.99
N MET A 512 19.87 12.64 24.51
CA MET A 512 19.39 12.99 25.85
C MET A 512 18.71 11.78 26.49
N PRO A 513 18.52 11.77 27.83
CA PRO A 513 17.90 10.63 28.51
C PRO A 513 16.49 10.35 28.00
N VAL A 514 16.23 9.10 27.67
CA VAL A 514 14.93 8.60 27.18
C VAL A 514 14.46 7.48 28.10
N ASP A 515 13.15 7.36 28.31
CA ASP A 515 12.56 6.26 29.05
C ASP A 515 11.16 5.93 28.53
N VAL A 516 10.71 4.70 28.77
CA VAL A 516 9.35 4.24 28.43
C VAL A 516 8.71 3.56 29.62
N VAL A 517 7.44 3.88 29.84
CA VAL A 517 6.64 3.30 30.93
C VAL A 517 5.44 2.59 30.33
N LEU A 518 5.22 1.34 30.75
CA LEU A 518 4.05 0.56 30.36
C LEU A 518 2.78 1.17 30.96
N GLU A 519 1.86 1.57 30.10
CA GLU A 519 0.52 1.98 30.46
C GLU A 519 -0.45 0.84 30.20
N HIS A 520 -1.27 0.48 31.20
CA HIS A 520 -2.32 -0.53 31.06
C HIS A 520 -3.67 0.17 30.98
N HIS A 521 -4.34 0.11 29.83
CA HIS A 521 -5.65 0.72 29.64
C HIS A 521 -6.73 -0.13 30.31
N LYS A 522 -7.24 0.35 31.46
CA LYS A 522 -8.23 -0.37 32.29
C LYS A 522 -9.67 0.16 32.14
N SER A 523 -9.93 0.97 31.12
CA SER A 523 -11.24 1.63 30.98
C SER A 523 -12.33 0.63 30.61
N LYS A 524 -13.60 1.05 30.65
CA LYS A 524 -14.73 0.20 30.23
C LYS A 524 -14.76 -0.04 28.72
N THR A 525 -14.10 0.81 27.94
CA THR A 525 -14.22 0.91 26.47
C THR A 525 -12.88 0.76 25.74
N LYS A 526 -11.77 0.64 26.47
CA LYS A 526 -10.40 0.53 25.94
C LYS A 526 -9.60 -0.43 26.83
N SER A 527 -9.08 -1.48 26.20
CA SER A 527 -8.21 -2.52 26.77
C SER A 527 -6.81 -2.46 26.14
N GLY A 528 -5.89 -3.30 26.58
CA GLY A 528 -4.53 -3.38 26.03
C GLY A 528 -3.53 -2.44 26.69
N PHE A 529 -2.40 -2.26 26.01
CA PHE A 529 -1.21 -1.61 26.53
C PHE A 529 -0.69 -0.51 25.61
N GLY A 530 -0.22 0.57 26.22
CA GLY A 530 0.55 1.62 25.58
C GLY A 530 1.94 1.72 26.20
N LEU A 531 2.88 2.35 25.50
CA LEU A 531 4.17 2.73 26.07
C LEU A 531 4.28 4.25 26.05
N THR A 532 4.33 4.84 27.24
CA THR A 532 4.40 6.29 27.39
C THR A 532 5.85 6.73 27.46
N LEU A 533 6.24 7.58 26.51
CA LEU A 533 7.61 8.07 26.37
C LEU A 533 7.90 9.23 27.33
N HIS A 534 9.03 9.14 28.03
CA HIS A 534 9.63 10.22 28.79
C HIS A 534 10.94 10.63 28.12
N MET A 535 11.12 11.93 27.89
CA MET A 535 12.33 12.47 27.29
C MET A 535 12.82 13.64 28.13
N ASN A 536 14.03 13.53 28.68
CA ASN A 536 14.59 14.47 29.65
C ASN A 536 13.60 14.81 30.80
N LYS A 537 13.03 13.76 31.41
CA LYS A 537 12.03 13.83 32.50
C LYS A 537 10.69 14.49 32.12
N LYS A 538 10.47 14.86 30.85
CA LYS A 538 9.19 15.39 30.36
C LYS A 538 8.37 14.30 29.67
N LEU A 539 7.09 14.23 30.03
CA LEU A 539 6.13 13.31 29.45
C LEU A 539 5.80 13.69 28.00
N ARG A 540 5.93 12.76 27.07
CA ARG A 540 5.57 12.90 25.66
C ARG A 540 4.44 11.92 25.33
N THR A 541 3.21 12.36 25.60
CA THR A 541 2.00 11.53 25.46
C THR A 541 1.57 11.27 24.02
N THR A 542 1.96 12.14 23.08
CA THR A 542 1.48 12.13 21.70
C THR A 542 2.64 12.37 20.75
N SER A 543 2.57 11.77 19.56
CA SER A 543 3.68 11.75 18.60
C SER A 543 4.00 13.16 18.06
N ASP A 544 3.02 14.04 17.92
CA ASP A 544 3.14 15.44 17.49
C ASP A 544 4.04 16.31 18.39
N LYS A 545 4.36 15.84 19.60
CA LYS A 545 5.28 16.52 20.53
C LYS A 545 6.76 16.30 20.20
N LEU A 546 7.08 15.61 19.12
CA LEU A 546 8.43 15.27 18.66
C LEU A 546 8.60 15.66 17.18
N SER A 547 9.84 15.93 16.76
CA SER A 547 10.12 16.07 15.33
C SER A 547 9.83 14.75 14.59
N GLU A 548 9.67 14.82 13.27
CA GLU A 548 9.49 13.63 12.43
C GLU A 548 10.64 12.63 12.59
N SER A 549 11.88 13.09 12.47
CA SER A 549 13.07 12.26 12.70
C SER A 549 13.12 11.63 14.09
N GLN A 550 12.78 12.38 15.14
CA GLN A 550 12.71 11.85 16.51
C GLN A 550 11.71 10.70 16.63
N ARG A 551 10.51 10.87 16.06
CA ARG A 551 9.48 9.81 16.09
C ARG A 551 9.97 8.54 15.42
N PHE A 552 10.54 8.65 14.23
CA PHE A 552 10.95 7.49 13.44
C PHE A 552 12.07 6.71 14.09
N PHE A 553 13.14 7.37 14.54
CA PHE A 553 14.29 6.67 15.10
C PHE A 553 14.05 6.16 16.53
N ILE A 554 13.17 6.80 17.31
CA ILE A 554 12.69 6.21 18.57
C ILE A 554 11.87 4.94 18.30
N ASP A 555 11.02 4.95 17.27
CA ASP A 555 10.25 3.75 16.89
C ASP A 555 11.15 2.61 16.39
N ILE A 556 12.15 2.94 15.58
CA ILE A 556 13.14 1.95 15.12
C ILE A 556 13.95 1.41 16.32
N ALA A 557 14.32 2.24 17.28
CA ALA A 557 14.96 1.80 18.52
C ALA A 557 14.07 0.83 19.31
N LEU A 558 12.76 1.10 19.39
CA LEU A 558 11.79 0.19 20.00
C LEU A 558 11.74 -1.15 19.27
N ARG A 559 11.65 -1.14 17.94
CA ARG A 559 11.61 -2.37 17.12
C ARG A 559 12.88 -3.21 17.29
N MET A 560 14.05 -2.57 17.29
CA MET A 560 15.33 -3.23 17.55
C MET A 560 15.37 -3.87 18.94
N ALA A 561 14.98 -3.12 19.97
CA ALA A 561 14.96 -3.61 21.35
C ALA A 561 13.95 -4.75 21.56
N ILE A 562 12.74 -4.64 21.00
CA ILE A 562 11.74 -5.71 21.05
C ILE A 562 12.25 -6.94 20.31
N THR A 563 12.87 -6.78 19.14
CA THR A 563 13.39 -7.91 18.34
C THR A 563 14.49 -8.65 19.09
N GLU A 564 15.50 -7.95 19.61
CA GLU A 564 16.58 -8.54 20.41
C GLU A 564 16.05 -9.20 21.69
N PHE A 565 15.03 -8.59 22.30
CA PHE A 565 14.44 -9.16 23.49
C PHE A 565 13.69 -10.45 23.17
N MET A 566 12.85 -10.45 22.12
CA MET A 566 11.94 -11.54 21.74
C MET A 566 12.64 -12.73 21.06
N CYS A 567 13.73 -12.48 20.33
CA CYS A 567 14.39 -13.51 19.54
C CYS A 567 15.48 -14.28 20.31
N ASP A 568 15.63 -15.55 19.96
CA ASP A 568 16.78 -16.37 20.25
C ASP A 568 17.63 -16.51 18.98
N GLY A 569 18.75 -15.78 18.94
CA GLY A 569 19.62 -15.67 17.77
C GLY A 569 19.43 -14.37 16.97
N PRO A 570 20.12 -14.24 15.83
CA PRO A 570 20.13 -13.03 15.03
C PRO A 570 18.80 -12.83 14.29
N ALA A 571 18.41 -11.58 14.07
CA ALA A 571 17.26 -11.21 13.25
C ALA A 571 17.65 -10.16 12.21
N THR A 572 16.93 -10.13 11.08
CA THR A 572 17.09 -9.09 10.04
C THR A 572 16.05 -7.99 10.21
N LEU A 573 16.52 -6.74 10.23
CA LEU A 573 15.71 -5.53 10.18
C LEU A 573 15.87 -4.87 8.80
N LEU A 574 14.76 -4.65 8.11
CA LEU A 574 14.69 -3.98 6.81
C LEU A 574 14.32 -2.52 7.03
N ILE A 575 15.13 -1.59 6.51
CA ILE A 575 14.92 -0.15 6.75
C ILE A 575 14.98 0.62 5.44
N ASP A 576 13.87 1.26 5.08
CA ASP A 576 13.91 2.37 4.14
C ASP A 576 14.22 3.65 4.90
N THR A 577 15.46 4.14 4.79
CA THR A 577 15.93 5.17 5.72
C THR A 577 15.20 6.50 5.50
N PRO A 578 14.66 7.14 6.56
CA PRO A 578 13.97 8.41 6.45
C PRO A 578 14.96 9.60 6.44
N GLU A 579 15.99 9.54 5.60
CA GLU A 579 17.10 10.51 5.54
C GLU A 579 16.65 11.95 5.29
N GLY A 580 15.57 12.15 4.51
CA GLY A 580 15.04 13.48 4.21
C GLY A 580 14.52 14.27 5.42
N SER A 581 14.46 13.66 6.61
CA SER A 581 14.00 14.29 7.86
C SER A 581 15.13 14.64 8.84
N LEU A 582 16.38 14.30 8.51
CA LEU A 582 17.53 14.43 9.40
C LEU A 582 18.42 15.60 9.02
N ASP A 583 19.06 16.20 10.04
CA ASP A 583 20.25 17.03 9.85
C ASP A 583 21.52 16.18 9.99
N ILE A 584 22.65 16.76 9.59
CA ILE A 584 23.97 16.15 9.60
C ILE A 584 24.37 15.51 10.94
N ALA A 585 23.96 16.10 12.07
CA ALA A 585 24.32 15.62 13.40
C ALA A 585 23.46 14.41 13.79
N TYR A 586 22.16 14.44 13.51
CA TYR A 586 21.28 13.31 13.76
C TYR A 586 21.51 12.16 12.78
N GLU A 587 21.94 12.42 11.55
CA GLU A 587 22.40 11.37 10.63
C GLU A 587 23.54 10.55 11.22
N ALA A 588 24.60 11.22 11.70
CA ALA A 588 25.72 10.53 12.33
C ALA A 588 25.25 9.70 13.54
N ARG A 589 24.35 10.23 14.38
CA ARG A 589 23.82 9.50 15.54
C ARG A 589 22.97 8.28 15.14
N ALA A 590 22.16 8.39 14.09
CA ALA A 590 21.42 7.27 13.54
C ALA A 590 22.36 6.14 13.08
N GLY A 591 23.46 6.49 12.43
CA GLY A 591 24.49 5.52 12.03
C GLY A 591 25.12 4.82 13.24
N SER A 592 25.42 5.55 14.32
CA SER A 592 25.91 4.95 15.57
C SER A 592 24.89 4.01 16.21
N MET A 593 23.62 4.39 16.22
CA MET A 593 22.53 3.56 16.75
C MET A 593 22.41 2.23 15.99
N PHE A 594 22.38 2.27 14.66
CA PHE A 594 22.35 1.07 13.82
C PHE A 594 23.59 0.19 14.01
N SER A 595 24.77 0.80 14.15
CA SER A 595 25.99 0.06 14.48
C SER A 595 25.87 -0.70 15.81
N LYS A 596 25.22 -0.14 16.84
CA LYS A 596 25.01 -0.84 18.12
C LYS A 596 24.11 -2.08 17.99
N TYR A 597 23.12 -2.05 17.10
CA TYR A 597 22.26 -3.19 16.83
C TYR A 597 23.01 -4.27 16.02
N ALA A 598 23.72 -3.88 14.96
CA ALA A 598 24.53 -4.79 14.16
C ALA A 598 25.61 -5.52 14.98
N LYS A 599 26.23 -4.83 15.96
CA LYS A 599 27.23 -5.42 16.87
C LYS A 599 26.69 -6.52 17.79
N GLN A 600 25.37 -6.64 17.94
CA GLN A 600 24.74 -7.78 18.64
C GLN A 600 24.50 -8.97 17.69
N ASN A 601 25.26 -9.07 16.60
CA ASN A 601 25.10 -10.06 15.52
C ASN A 601 23.77 -10.00 14.75
N ASN A 602 22.98 -8.94 14.92
CA ASN A 602 21.79 -8.74 14.11
C ASN A 602 22.14 -8.21 12.71
N PHE A 603 21.21 -8.38 11.79
CA PHE A 603 21.33 -7.92 10.40
C PHE A 603 20.47 -6.69 10.17
N ILE A 604 21.02 -5.72 9.44
CA ILE A 604 20.33 -4.55 8.92
C ILE A 604 20.45 -4.60 7.40
N LEU A 605 19.32 -4.65 6.72
CA LEU A 605 19.23 -4.51 5.27
C LEU A 605 18.52 -3.19 4.99
N MET A 606 19.30 -2.18 4.63
CA MET A 606 18.81 -0.81 4.51
C MET A 606 18.99 -0.24 3.12
N THR A 607 18.10 0.65 2.73
CA THR A 607 18.24 1.49 1.54
C THR A 607 18.59 2.91 1.95
N ALA A 608 19.56 3.52 1.25
CA ALA A 608 20.07 4.87 1.55
C ALA A 608 20.19 5.71 0.27
N ASN A 609 20.13 7.02 0.41
CA ASN A 609 20.31 7.99 -0.66
C ASN A 609 21.79 8.38 -0.80
N LEU A 610 22.20 8.59 -2.04
CA LEU A 610 23.57 8.93 -2.43
C LEU A 610 24.02 10.32 -1.97
N ARG A 611 23.08 11.25 -1.76
CA ARG A 611 23.42 12.69 -1.76
C ARG A 611 24.32 13.12 -0.60
N SER A 612 24.29 12.40 0.54
CA SER A 612 25.23 12.51 1.66
C SER A 612 24.52 12.10 2.95
N SER A 613 24.41 10.81 3.27
CA SER A 613 24.00 10.45 4.62
C SER A 613 25.25 10.21 5.47
N TYR A 614 25.54 11.17 6.35
CA TYR A 614 26.55 10.99 7.42
C TYR A 614 26.23 9.75 8.28
N LEU A 615 24.98 9.27 8.21
CA LEU A 615 24.54 7.97 8.66
C LEU A 615 25.36 6.83 8.06
N VAL A 616 25.43 6.74 6.72
CA VAL A 616 26.17 5.69 6.02
C VAL A 616 27.67 5.85 6.24
N LEU A 617 28.20 7.07 6.21
CA LEU A 617 29.62 7.32 6.52
C LEU A 617 29.97 6.94 7.96
N ARG A 618 29.10 7.23 8.92
CA ARG A 618 29.31 6.82 10.32
C ARG A 618 29.26 5.31 10.45
N LEU A 619 28.31 4.65 9.80
CA LEU A 619 28.22 3.19 9.77
C LEU A 619 29.49 2.56 9.19
N ALA A 620 29.95 3.05 8.04
CA ALA A 620 31.17 2.62 7.38
C ALA A 620 32.37 2.70 8.34
N ASN A 621 32.54 3.84 9.01
CA ASN A 621 33.59 4.05 10.00
C ASN A 621 33.51 3.10 11.21
N LEU A 622 32.31 2.75 11.67
CA LEU A 622 32.12 1.93 12.87
C LEU A 622 32.13 0.42 12.60
N GLN A 623 31.68 -0.01 11.43
CA GLN A 623 31.52 -1.42 11.05
C GLN A 623 32.66 -1.93 10.17
N LYS A 624 33.31 -1.03 9.40
CA LYS A 624 34.38 -1.35 8.47
C LYS A 624 33.98 -2.40 7.42
N LYS A 625 34.90 -2.78 6.54
CA LYS A 625 34.72 -3.88 5.55
C LYS A 625 34.34 -5.22 6.22
N GLN A 626 34.62 -5.40 7.51
CA GLN A 626 34.32 -6.64 8.22
C GLN A 626 32.82 -6.79 8.54
N GLY A 627 32.14 -5.70 8.93
CA GLY A 627 30.74 -5.70 9.38
C GLY A 627 29.75 -5.06 8.42
N MET A 628 30.21 -4.32 7.40
CA MET A 628 29.36 -3.62 6.43
C MET A 628 29.72 -3.99 4.98
N GLN A 629 28.72 -3.97 4.11
CA GLN A 629 28.87 -4.00 2.67
C GLN A 629 27.92 -3.02 1.99
N ILE A 630 28.33 -2.54 0.82
CA ILE A 630 27.61 -1.55 0.02
C ILE A 630 27.26 -2.16 -1.32
N VAL A 631 26.05 -1.88 -1.77
CA VAL A 631 25.58 -2.24 -3.11
C VAL A 631 25.16 -0.97 -3.82
N ARG A 632 25.76 -0.73 -4.99
CA ARG A 632 25.61 0.50 -5.77
C ARG A 632 24.43 0.34 -6.74
N MET A 633 23.27 0.91 -6.40
CA MET A 633 22.07 0.79 -7.23
C MET A 633 22.19 1.51 -8.57
N THR A 634 23.15 2.43 -8.70
CA THR A 634 23.52 3.09 -9.95
C THR A 634 24.09 2.12 -11.00
N GLU A 635 24.52 0.93 -10.59
CA GLU A 635 24.94 -0.14 -11.52
C GLU A 635 23.76 -0.97 -12.03
N TRP A 636 22.59 -0.86 -11.39
CA TRP A 636 21.40 -1.65 -11.73
C TRP A 636 20.54 -0.97 -12.79
N THR A 637 20.55 0.36 -12.86
CA THR A 637 19.70 1.13 -13.76
C THR A 637 20.39 2.38 -14.27
N ASN A 638 19.98 2.82 -15.46
CA ASN A 638 20.46 4.06 -16.05
C ASN A 638 20.00 5.28 -15.24
N LEU A 639 20.93 6.19 -14.99
CA LEU A 639 20.63 7.48 -14.38
C LEU A 639 19.77 8.35 -15.32
N THR A 640 18.85 9.13 -14.75
CA THR A 640 18.12 10.17 -15.49
C THR A 640 19.07 11.29 -15.95
N GLU A 641 18.67 12.14 -16.89
CA GLU A 641 19.53 13.25 -17.35
C GLU A 641 19.96 14.17 -16.19
N VAL A 642 19.04 14.46 -15.26
CA VAL A 642 19.30 15.25 -14.04
C VAL A 642 20.29 14.54 -13.11
N GLN A 643 20.28 13.21 -13.05
CA GLN A 643 21.23 12.44 -12.25
C GLN A 643 22.59 12.31 -12.94
N LYS A 644 22.62 12.17 -14.27
CA LYS A 644 23.85 12.13 -15.07
C LYS A 644 24.63 13.42 -14.98
N SER A 645 23.97 14.58 -14.94
CA SER A 645 24.67 15.86 -14.76
C SER A 645 25.43 15.96 -13.44
N GLU A 646 25.08 15.14 -12.45
CA GLU A 646 25.68 15.10 -11.11
C GLU A 646 26.45 13.79 -10.83
N GLU A 647 26.76 12.98 -11.84
CA GLU A 647 27.39 11.67 -11.68
C GLU A 647 28.74 11.74 -10.94
N GLY A 648 29.51 12.81 -11.17
CA GLY A 648 30.76 13.05 -10.46
C GLY A 648 30.61 13.30 -8.96
N LEU A 649 29.43 13.69 -8.47
CA LEU A 649 29.13 13.73 -7.02
C LEU A 649 28.86 12.33 -6.49
N PHE A 650 28.16 11.48 -7.24
CA PHE A 650 27.87 10.11 -6.83
C PHE A 650 29.13 9.27 -6.69
N THR A 651 30.05 9.35 -7.66
CA THR A 651 31.33 8.64 -7.60
C THR A 651 32.15 9.07 -6.40
N ARG A 652 32.19 10.37 -6.08
CA ARG A 652 32.86 10.88 -4.87
C ARG A 652 32.23 10.33 -3.60
N ALA A 653 30.91 10.39 -3.49
CA ALA A 653 30.20 9.87 -2.32
C ALA A 653 30.47 8.37 -2.11
N TYR A 654 30.47 7.55 -3.17
CA TYR A 654 30.83 6.13 -3.05
C TYR A 654 32.28 5.93 -2.57
N ASN A 655 33.23 6.68 -3.14
CA ASN A 655 34.63 6.59 -2.76
C ASN A 655 34.84 6.97 -1.29
N ASP A 656 34.21 8.06 -0.83
CA ASP A 656 34.32 8.51 0.57
C ASP A 656 33.81 7.43 1.55
N ILE A 657 32.73 6.73 1.18
CA ILE A 657 32.19 5.65 2.01
C ILE A 657 33.12 4.43 1.97
N GLU A 658 33.64 4.06 0.81
CA GLU A 658 34.57 2.93 0.67
C GLU A 658 35.87 3.18 1.43
N GLU A 659 36.41 4.39 1.38
CA GLU A 659 37.57 4.82 2.17
C GLU A 659 37.25 4.76 3.68
N ALA A 660 36.07 5.20 4.10
CA ALA A 660 35.65 5.10 5.51
C ALA A 660 35.51 3.64 6.00
N MET A 661 35.25 2.69 5.09
CA MET A 661 35.16 1.27 5.40
C MET A 661 36.53 0.58 5.53
N GLU A 662 37.59 1.17 4.99
CA GLU A 662 38.98 0.71 5.21
C GLU A 662 39.38 0.89 6.68
#